data_AF-A0A7V3JIH6-F1
#
_entry.id   AF-A0A7V3JIH6-F1
#
_cell.length_a   1.000
_cell.length_b   1.000
_cell.length_c   1.000
_cell.angle_alpha   90.00
_cell.angle_beta   90.00
_cell.angle_gamma   90.00
#
_symmetry.space_group_name_H-M   'P 1'
#
loop_
_entity.id
_entity.type
_entity.pdbx_description
1 polymer ?
#
loop_
_entity_poly.entity_id
_entity_poly.type
_entity_poly.pdbx_seq_one_letter_code
_entity_poly.pdbx_strand_id
1 'polypeptide(L)'
;MSIFDLHQQVIADYRDFVRSFILVADERARKFVDGALGKEARLWPDFLLQLSPAYARGPTVDELAAQGVIDWQTAEIFRTPQGEPFRLYQHQWEAIQLAQRGQSFVVTSGTGSGKTLCYFLPIIDNLVRQPATGDRVAALIVYPMNALVNSQQLALENLKQNYEGRTGRPFPVTFAKYTGDTSEEAREELRRHPPQIMLTNYVMAELLLVRPEDQRFLDRATPSPPAPLPKGEGRLFGGGLRFLVFDELHTYRGRQGADVAMLIRRLKERCAAPGLVHIGTSATMVANRDATPKQRRATVADFAQRFFGHTFDASQVVEETLEPLTEGGMPSREELAEALTAPLPTTLADFRRNAIARWAEFEFGVEPEEGGRLKRRVPRTLAAAAQRLAEASGSDVATCESRLRDVLIRGGNLVRDDGGRAFAFKLHQFIGQGRALFATIESAGQREFSLEGQVQAGGGRVFVPIKFCRQCGQDYYHVLRTDLPSPSGRGAGGEGRFLPHPIGIDSGSDDDSQHPGYLMLAPAENDWSEDRIPEEWYDSKGRLTRTWRDRVPEPVWVAPDGTYSTQPRAGAVKMWWQGAPFSLCLSCGDFYTARERDFAKLASLSSEARSSATTVLATSLLRHAATADGPRDKLLSFTDNRQDASLQAGHFNDFVHVSLIRCALYAALRQTPELTSDQVAQRVVASCGLGIRDIARNPELDPQSSAARE
;
A
#
# COMPACT_ATOMS: atom_id res chain seq x y z
N MET A 1 10.92 -15.36 -17.56
CA MET A 1 10.99 -13.92 -17.22
C MET A 1 11.32 -13.76 -15.75
N SER A 2 12.28 -12.91 -15.36
CA SER A 2 12.60 -12.64 -13.95
C SER A 2 11.68 -11.57 -13.34
N ILE A 3 11.71 -11.42 -12.01
CA ILE A 3 10.97 -10.34 -11.31
C ILE A 3 11.45 -8.94 -11.71
N PHE A 4 12.73 -8.80 -12.08
CA PHE A 4 13.27 -7.52 -12.55
C PHE A 4 12.74 -7.18 -13.95
N ASP A 5 12.61 -8.18 -14.83
CA ASP A 5 12.02 -7.99 -16.16
C ASP A 5 10.54 -7.62 -16.05
N LEU A 6 9.80 -8.32 -15.16
CA LEU A 6 8.40 -8.01 -14.84
C LEU A 6 8.25 -6.56 -14.37
N HIS A 7 9.06 -6.15 -13.39
CA HIS A 7 9.06 -4.78 -12.88
C HIS A 7 9.37 -3.75 -13.98
N GLN A 8 10.40 -4.00 -14.79
CA GLN A 8 10.79 -3.11 -15.88
C GLN A 8 9.66 -2.94 -16.90
N GLN A 9 8.98 -4.02 -17.27
CA GLN A 9 7.86 -3.98 -18.21
C GLN A 9 6.65 -3.24 -17.63
N VAL A 10 6.32 -3.47 -16.36
CA VAL A 10 5.21 -2.76 -15.69
C VAL A 10 5.48 -1.25 -15.63
N ILE A 11 6.72 -0.87 -15.29
CA ILE A 11 7.11 0.54 -15.26
C ILE A 11 7.17 1.14 -16.67
N ALA A 12 7.56 0.38 -17.68
CA ALA A 12 7.53 0.83 -19.07
C ALA A 12 6.09 1.11 -19.54
N ASP A 13 5.15 0.18 -19.30
CA ASP A 13 3.73 0.37 -19.63
C ASP A 13 3.14 1.60 -18.93
N TYR A 14 3.45 1.77 -17.64
CA TYR A 14 2.98 2.93 -16.89
C TYR A 14 3.59 4.25 -17.41
N ARG A 15 4.87 4.24 -17.77
CA ARG A 15 5.54 5.39 -18.39
C ARG A 15 4.89 5.77 -19.73
N ASP A 16 4.58 4.78 -20.56
CA ASP A 16 3.94 5.02 -21.85
C ASP A 16 2.51 5.54 -21.68
N PHE A 17 1.78 5.04 -20.68
CA PHE A 17 0.48 5.58 -20.28
C PHE A 17 0.59 7.06 -19.87
N VAL A 18 1.51 7.43 -18.98
CA VAL A 18 1.73 8.84 -18.56
C VAL A 18 2.08 9.72 -19.77
N ARG A 19 2.96 9.24 -20.66
CA ARG A 19 3.34 9.94 -21.88
C ARG A 19 2.16 10.19 -22.83
N SER A 20 1.19 9.28 -22.87
CA SER A 20 0.03 9.40 -23.76
C SER A 20 -0.90 10.57 -23.42
N PHE A 21 -0.86 11.11 -22.20
CA PHE A 21 -1.72 12.23 -21.79
C PHE A 21 -1.21 13.60 -22.24
N ILE A 22 0.04 13.70 -22.70
CA ILE A 22 0.70 14.99 -22.87
C ILE A 22 1.28 15.09 -24.26
N LEU A 23 0.75 16.04 -25.02
CA LEU A 23 1.36 16.55 -26.22
C LEU A 23 2.13 17.83 -25.85
N VAL A 24 3.42 17.91 -26.19
CA VAL A 24 4.25 19.08 -25.91
C VAL A 24 4.81 19.62 -27.21
N ALA A 25 4.38 20.82 -27.61
CA ALA A 25 4.82 21.47 -28.85
C ALA A 25 6.24 22.03 -28.74
N ASP A 26 6.61 22.62 -27.60
CA ASP A 26 7.96 23.16 -27.37
C ASP A 26 8.99 22.02 -27.26
N GLU A 27 9.98 22.02 -28.15
CA GLU A 27 11.01 20.97 -28.20
C GLU A 27 11.91 20.94 -26.95
N ARG A 28 12.24 22.10 -26.35
CA ARG A 28 13.05 22.18 -25.11
C ARG A 28 12.25 21.63 -23.93
N ALA A 29 10.97 21.99 -23.82
CA ALA A 29 10.07 21.46 -22.80
C ALA A 29 9.90 19.94 -22.95
N ARG A 30 9.70 19.47 -24.18
CA ARG A 30 9.58 18.03 -24.49
C ARG A 30 10.85 17.28 -24.12
N LYS A 31 12.04 17.76 -24.53
CA LYS A 31 13.33 17.16 -24.15
C LYS A 31 13.54 17.13 -22.63
N PHE A 32 13.12 18.18 -21.93
CA PHE A 32 13.18 18.23 -20.47
C PHE A 32 12.27 17.17 -19.82
N VAL A 33 11.01 17.09 -20.26
CA VAL A 33 10.04 16.08 -19.78
C VAL A 33 10.52 14.66 -20.08
N ASP A 34 11.00 14.40 -21.30
CA ASP A 34 11.54 13.09 -21.69
C ASP A 34 12.79 12.70 -20.89
N GLY A 35 13.67 13.67 -20.60
CA GLY A 35 14.82 13.47 -19.72
C GLY A 35 14.39 13.10 -18.30
N ALA A 36 13.40 13.81 -17.75
CA ALA A 36 12.87 13.58 -16.41
C ALA A 36 12.12 12.25 -16.26
N LEU A 37 11.36 11.84 -17.29
CA LEU A 37 10.66 10.54 -17.37
C LEU A 37 11.63 9.38 -17.69
N GLY A 38 12.77 9.66 -18.32
CA GLY A 38 13.71 8.67 -18.82
C GLY A 38 14.87 8.34 -17.86
N LYS A 39 15.75 9.31 -17.60
CA LYS A 39 17.06 9.10 -16.94
C LYS A 39 17.12 9.52 -15.48
N GLU A 40 16.27 10.46 -15.03
CA GLU A 40 16.46 11.11 -13.73
C GLU A 40 15.64 10.54 -12.57
N ALA A 41 14.82 9.50 -12.76
CA ALA A 41 14.08 8.84 -11.66
C ALA A 41 13.31 9.79 -10.71
N ARG A 42 12.97 11.01 -11.17
CA ARG A 42 12.37 12.06 -10.32
C ARG A 42 10.87 11.87 -10.11
N LEU A 43 10.17 11.31 -11.10
CA LEU A 43 8.73 11.07 -11.04
C LEU A 43 8.39 9.71 -10.40
N TRP A 44 9.22 8.71 -10.67
CA TRP A 44 9.23 7.43 -9.96
C TRP A 44 10.68 7.10 -9.58
N PRO A 45 11.04 7.10 -8.29
CA PRO A 45 12.36 6.67 -7.87
C PRO A 45 12.59 5.20 -8.25
N ASP A 46 13.85 4.81 -8.32
CA ASP A 46 14.21 3.40 -8.48
C ASP A 46 13.63 2.57 -7.32
N PHE A 47 13.34 1.30 -7.57
CA PHE A 47 12.75 0.43 -6.56
C PHE A 47 13.71 0.24 -5.39
N LEU A 48 13.17 0.16 -4.17
CA LEU A 48 13.96 -0.28 -3.04
C LEU A 48 13.91 -1.80 -2.94
N LEU A 49 15.06 -2.44 -2.89
CA LEU A 49 15.18 -3.87 -2.69
C LEU A 49 15.29 -4.18 -1.20
N GLN A 50 14.56 -5.21 -0.78
CA GLN A 50 14.64 -5.74 0.57
C GLN A 50 14.62 -7.27 0.54
N LEU A 51 15.59 -7.90 1.21
CA LEU A 51 15.57 -9.33 1.45
C LEU A 51 14.81 -9.63 2.75
N SER A 52 13.95 -10.64 2.73
CA SER A 52 13.25 -11.10 3.93
C SER A 52 14.17 -12.04 4.71
N PRO A 53 14.66 -11.65 5.89
CA PRO A 53 15.53 -12.51 6.69
C PRO A 53 14.76 -13.71 7.24
N ALA A 54 15.50 -14.78 7.53
CA ALA A 54 14.96 -15.93 8.25
C ALA A 54 14.85 -15.63 9.76
N TYR A 55 13.87 -16.26 10.40
CA TYR A 55 13.75 -16.25 11.86
C TYR A 55 14.52 -17.43 12.44
N ALA A 56 15.18 -17.19 13.57
CA ALA A 56 15.86 -18.23 14.33
C ALA A 56 14.86 -19.32 14.73
N ARG A 57 15.24 -20.58 14.48
CA ARG A 57 14.41 -21.74 14.79
C ARG A 57 14.53 -22.09 16.28
N GLY A 58 13.39 -22.30 16.92
CA GLY A 58 13.26 -22.83 18.26
C GLY A 58 12.92 -24.33 18.26
N PRO A 59 12.45 -24.85 19.41
CA PRO A 59 12.06 -26.25 19.54
C PRO A 59 10.81 -26.60 18.73
N THR A 60 10.63 -27.90 18.46
CA THR A 60 9.36 -28.44 17.97
C THR A 60 8.34 -28.59 19.09
N VAL A 61 7.06 -28.66 18.74
CA VAL A 61 6.00 -28.92 19.74
C VAL A 61 6.19 -30.26 20.46
N ASP A 62 6.80 -31.26 19.83
CA ASP A 62 7.08 -32.57 20.43
C ASP A 62 8.21 -32.48 21.46
N GLU A 63 9.27 -31.72 21.14
CA GLU A 63 10.34 -31.43 22.09
C GLU A 63 9.81 -30.68 23.32
N LEU A 64 8.86 -29.75 23.13
CA LEU A 64 8.20 -29.06 24.24
C LEU A 64 7.32 -30.00 25.08
N ALA A 65 6.55 -30.89 24.44
CA ALA A 65 5.72 -31.86 25.16
C ALA A 65 6.57 -32.86 25.96
N ALA A 66 7.67 -33.35 25.38
CA ALA A 66 8.61 -34.22 26.05
C ALA A 66 9.26 -33.56 27.29
N GLN A 67 9.46 -32.25 27.27
CA GLN A 67 9.96 -31.46 28.40
C GLN A 67 8.86 -31.13 29.44
N GLY A 68 7.62 -31.55 29.22
CA GLY A 68 6.46 -31.23 30.07
C GLY A 68 6.01 -29.78 29.99
N VAL A 69 6.61 -28.99 29.08
CA VAL A 69 6.27 -27.59 28.84
C VAL A 69 4.83 -27.51 28.37
N ILE A 70 4.46 -28.19 27.28
CA ILE A 70 3.07 -28.28 26.81
C ILE A 70 2.51 -29.69 26.98
N ASP A 71 1.19 -29.84 26.93
CA ASP A 71 0.54 -31.13 26.95
C ASP A 71 0.76 -31.88 25.61
N TRP A 72 0.82 -33.22 25.66
CA TRP A 72 0.95 -34.03 24.45
C TRP A 72 -0.23 -33.84 23.49
N GLN A 73 -1.44 -33.68 24.01
CA GLN A 73 -2.60 -33.39 23.18
C GLN A 73 -2.48 -32.02 22.50
N THR A 74 -1.86 -31.03 23.15
CA THR A 74 -1.51 -29.75 22.52
C THR A 74 -0.52 -29.95 21.37
N ALA A 75 0.54 -30.73 21.57
CA ALA A 75 1.50 -31.03 20.50
C ALA A 75 0.86 -31.77 19.32
N GLU A 76 -0.13 -32.65 19.57
CA GLU A 76 -0.90 -33.31 18.51
C GLU A 76 -1.77 -32.35 17.69
N ILE A 77 -2.25 -31.25 18.28
CA ILE A 77 -3.03 -30.21 17.60
C ILE A 77 -2.14 -29.42 16.61
N PHE A 78 -0.95 -29.01 17.05
CA PHE A 78 -0.07 -28.13 16.29
C PHE A 78 0.87 -28.91 15.35
N ARG A 79 0.29 -29.53 14.33
CA ARG A 79 0.98 -30.34 13.30
C ARG A 79 0.54 -29.99 11.89
N THR A 80 1.39 -30.29 10.91
CA THR A 80 1.06 -30.17 9.49
C THR A 80 -0.07 -31.15 9.12
N PRO A 81 -0.75 -30.97 7.97
CA PRO A 81 -1.71 -31.95 7.47
C PRO A 81 -1.13 -33.36 7.35
N GLN A 82 0.17 -33.48 7.07
CA GLN A 82 0.93 -34.73 6.98
C GLN A 82 1.31 -35.31 8.35
N GLY A 83 1.02 -34.61 9.45
CA GLY A 83 1.29 -35.04 10.82
C GLY A 83 2.65 -34.63 11.37
N GLU A 84 3.45 -33.86 10.64
CA GLU A 84 4.76 -33.39 11.10
C GLU A 84 4.61 -32.33 12.20
N PRO A 85 5.43 -32.37 13.27
CA PRO A 85 5.36 -31.41 14.36
C PRO A 85 5.76 -30.01 13.88
N PHE A 86 5.01 -28.99 14.30
CA PHE A 86 5.41 -27.62 14.05
C PHE A 86 6.74 -27.32 14.74
N ARG A 87 7.69 -26.78 13.96
CA ARG A 87 8.93 -26.19 14.49
C ARG A 87 8.71 -24.71 14.74
N LEU A 88 8.79 -24.31 16.00
CA LEU A 88 8.53 -22.95 16.41
C LEU A 88 9.70 -22.03 16.06
N TYR A 89 9.42 -20.72 15.99
CA TYR A 89 10.46 -19.71 15.99
C TYR A 89 10.84 -19.33 17.42
N GLN A 90 12.05 -18.82 17.60
CA GLN A 90 12.58 -18.45 18.91
C GLN A 90 11.66 -17.46 19.67
N HIS A 91 11.08 -16.47 18.99
CA HIS A 91 10.13 -15.54 19.62
C HIS A 91 8.80 -16.19 20.02
N GLN A 92 8.35 -17.22 19.30
CA GLN A 92 7.16 -17.98 19.69
C GLN A 92 7.44 -18.79 20.96
N TRP A 93 8.62 -19.40 21.02
CA TRP A 93 9.07 -20.12 22.20
C TRP A 93 9.16 -19.20 23.44
N GLU A 94 9.80 -18.04 23.31
CA GLU A 94 9.91 -17.04 24.38
C GLU A 94 8.52 -16.57 24.88
N ALA A 95 7.58 -16.35 23.96
CA ALA A 95 6.20 -16.01 24.32
C ALA A 95 5.48 -17.13 25.10
N ILE A 96 5.65 -18.39 24.69
CA ILE A 96 5.08 -19.55 25.38
C ILE A 96 5.63 -19.65 26.82
N GLN A 97 6.94 -19.42 27.01
CA GLN A 97 7.54 -19.44 28.35
C GLN A 97 6.94 -18.38 29.28
N LEU A 98 6.69 -17.17 28.77
CA LEU A 98 6.04 -16.09 29.55
C LEU A 98 4.60 -16.48 29.90
N ALA A 99 3.85 -16.99 28.93
CA ALA A 99 2.47 -17.41 29.14
C ALA A 99 2.34 -18.51 30.20
N GLN A 100 3.25 -19.49 30.21
CA GLN A 100 3.26 -20.57 31.21
C GLN A 100 3.55 -20.11 32.63
N ARG A 101 4.31 -19.03 32.78
CA ARG A 101 4.53 -18.37 34.07
C ARG A 101 3.36 -17.48 34.49
N GLY A 102 2.28 -17.43 33.70
CA GLY A 102 1.14 -16.55 33.91
C GLY A 102 1.49 -15.07 33.73
N GLN A 103 2.54 -14.76 32.94
CA GLN A 103 2.99 -13.39 32.72
C GLN A 103 2.36 -12.83 31.44
N SER A 104 1.82 -11.61 31.53
CA SER A 104 1.41 -10.82 30.35
C SER A 104 2.61 -10.50 29.46
N PHE A 105 2.44 -10.38 28.15
CA PHE A 105 3.54 -10.07 27.24
C PHE A 105 3.10 -9.36 25.97
N VAL A 106 4.05 -8.73 25.29
CA VAL A 106 3.85 -8.14 23.96
C VAL A 106 4.88 -8.72 22.99
N VAL A 107 4.42 -9.19 21.84
CA VAL A 107 5.29 -9.67 20.75
C VAL A 107 5.39 -8.60 19.67
N THR A 108 6.60 -8.14 19.40
CA THR A 108 6.92 -7.21 18.30
C THR A 108 7.78 -7.90 17.25
N SER A 109 7.18 -8.23 16.11
CA SER A 109 7.84 -8.97 15.03
C SER A 109 7.15 -8.72 13.69
N GLY A 110 7.90 -8.81 12.58
CA GLY A 110 7.42 -8.56 11.22
C GLY A 110 6.14 -9.30 10.83
N THR A 111 5.49 -8.83 9.76
CA THR A 111 4.32 -9.53 9.19
C THR A 111 4.71 -10.92 8.71
N GLY A 112 3.83 -11.90 8.90
CA GLY A 112 4.10 -13.29 8.53
C GLY A 112 5.08 -14.05 9.43
N SER A 113 5.50 -13.50 10.57
CA SER A 113 6.38 -14.20 11.54
C SER A 113 5.69 -15.25 12.42
N GLY A 114 4.40 -15.51 12.16
CA GLY A 114 3.61 -16.44 12.97
C GLY A 114 3.30 -15.92 14.38
N LYS A 115 3.09 -14.61 14.57
CA LYS A 115 2.65 -14.00 15.84
C LYS A 115 1.40 -14.69 16.42
N THR A 116 0.51 -15.14 15.54
CA THR A 116 -0.67 -15.95 15.85
C THR A 116 -0.39 -17.13 16.78
N LEU A 117 0.70 -17.87 16.56
CA LEU A 117 1.07 -19.02 17.40
C LEU A 117 1.53 -18.59 18.81
N CYS A 118 2.00 -17.35 18.98
CA CYS A 118 2.46 -16.84 20.28
C CYS A 118 1.33 -16.77 21.30
N TYR A 119 0.07 -16.62 20.88
CA TYR A 119 -1.08 -16.61 21.78
C TYR A 119 -1.96 -17.85 21.64
N PHE A 120 -2.23 -18.38 20.44
CA PHE A 120 -3.11 -19.55 20.33
C PHE A 120 -2.52 -20.80 20.97
N LEU A 121 -1.22 -21.03 20.83
CA LEU A 121 -0.58 -22.22 21.40
C LEU A 121 -0.68 -22.25 22.93
N PRO A 122 -0.26 -21.21 23.68
CA PRO A 122 -0.42 -21.23 25.13
C PRO A 122 -1.89 -21.16 25.60
N ILE A 123 -2.79 -20.51 24.85
CA ILE A 123 -4.23 -20.50 25.17
C ILE A 123 -4.82 -21.90 25.04
N ILE A 124 -4.56 -22.59 23.93
CA ILE A 124 -5.03 -23.95 23.71
C ILE A 124 -4.41 -24.91 24.72
N ASP A 125 -3.12 -24.77 25.03
CA ASP A 125 -2.48 -25.59 26.07
C ASP A 125 -3.15 -25.41 27.44
N ASN A 126 -3.46 -24.17 27.82
CA ASN A 126 -4.19 -23.90 29.05
C ASN A 126 -5.58 -24.55 29.06
N LEU A 127 -6.31 -24.51 27.95
CA LEU A 127 -7.65 -25.07 27.83
C LEU A 127 -7.65 -26.60 27.72
N VAL A 128 -6.62 -27.21 27.15
CA VAL A 128 -6.42 -28.66 27.16
C VAL A 128 -6.17 -29.15 28.59
N ARG A 129 -5.31 -28.46 29.34
CA ARG A 129 -4.99 -28.81 30.75
C ARG A 129 -6.12 -28.46 31.72
N GLN A 130 -6.90 -27.42 31.44
CA GLN A 130 -7.98 -26.91 32.29
C GLN A 130 -9.26 -26.66 31.48
N PRO A 131 -9.94 -27.72 31.00
CA PRO A 131 -11.03 -27.62 30.02
C PRO A 131 -12.31 -27.00 30.58
N ALA A 132 -12.55 -27.12 31.89
CA ALA A 132 -13.73 -26.55 32.52
C ALA A 132 -13.66 -25.00 32.54
N THR A 133 -14.49 -24.34 31.74
CA THR A 133 -14.67 -22.87 31.76
C THR A 133 -16.02 -22.43 32.32
N GLY A 134 -16.95 -23.38 32.52
CA GLY A 134 -18.29 -23.14 33.09
C GLY A 134 -19.23 -22.38 32.16
N ASP A 135 -19.30 -22.79 30.88
CA ASP A 135 -20.09 -22.15 29.81
C ASP A 135 -19.75 -20.67 29.61
N ARG A 136 -18.46 -20.34 29.61
CA ARG A 136 -17.96 -18.96 29.50
C ARG A 136 -16.77 -18.87 28.54
N VAL A 137 -16.56 -17.64 28.05
CA VAL A 137 -15.38 -17.26 27.29
C VAL A 137 -14.18 -17.19 28.22
N ALA A 138 -13.17 -18.03 27.96
CA ALA A 138 -11.91 -18.04 28.69
C ALA A 138 -10.81 -17.23 27.99
N ALA A 139 -10.88 -17.10 26.66
CA ALA A 139 -9.98 -16.27 25.88
C ALA A 139 -10.75 -15.35 24.93
N LEU A 140 -10.54 -14.04 25.06
CA LEU A 140 -11.12 -13.02 24.18
C LEU A 140 -10.00 -12.44 23.32
N ILE A 141 -10.13 -12.58 22.00
CA ILE A 141 -9.14 -12.14 21.04
C ILE A 141 -9.76 -11.05 20.17
N VAL A 142 -9.21 -9.84 20.29
CA VAL A 142 -9.74 -8.62 19.70
C VAL A 142 -8.85 -8.18 18.54
N TYR A 143 -9.44 -8.12 17.36
CA TYR A 143 -8.79 -7.66 16.12
C TYR A 143 -9.33 -6.29 15.70
N PRO A 144 -8.53 -5.48 14.97
CA PRO A 144 -8.99 -4.18 14.50
C PRO A 144 -9.99 -4.27 13.34
N MET A 145 -10.05 -5.39 12.61
CA MET A 145 -10.85 -5.55 11.38
C MET A 145 -11.47 -6.95 11.26
N ASN A 146 -12.68 -7.05 10.70
CA ASN A 146 -13.38 -8.33 10.47
C ASN A 146 -12.62 -9.27 9.52
N ALA A 147 -11.86 -8.72 8.56
CA ALA A 147 -11.05 -9.53 7.66
C ALA A 147 -10.00 -10.36 8.43
N LEU A 148 -9.39 -9.77 9.47
CA LEU A 148 -8.47 -10.49 10.35
C LEU A 148 -9.22 -11.55 11.18
N VAL A 149 -10.39 -11.22 11.74
CA VAL A 149 -11.23 -12.20 12.45
C VAL A 149 -11.52 -13.42 11.58
N ASN A 150 -11.99 -13.21 10.34
CA ASN A 150 -12.30 -14.29 9.41
C ASN A 150 -11.06 -15.11 9.04
N SER A 151 -9.91 -14.47 8.81
CA SER A 151 -8.65 -15.16 8.52
C SER A 151 -8.19 -16.04 9.69
N GLN A 152 -8.35 -15.58 10.93
CA GLN A 152 -7.91 -16.33 12.10
C GLN A 152 -8.89 -17.44 12.47
N GLN A 153 -10.20 -17.24 12.24
CA GLN A 153 -11.19 -18.31 12.34
C GLN A 153 -10.86 -19.46 11.39
N LEU A 154 -10.59 -19.15 10.10
CA LEU A 154 -10.22 -20.16 9.12
C LEU A 154 -8.94 -20.91 9.53
N ALA A 155 -7.96 -20.22 10.13
CA ALA A 155 -6.75 -20.85 10.64
C ALA A 155 -7.04 -21.87 11.76
N LEU A 156 -7.94 -21.54 12.70
CA LEU A 156 -8.39 -22.47 13.75
C LEU A 156 -9.22 -23.63 13.17
N GLU A 157 -10.09 -23.36 12.19
CA GLU A 157 -10.87 -24.41 11.50
C GLU A 157 -9.95 -25.40 10.78
N ASN A 158 -8.88 -24.92 10.13
CA ASN A 158 -7.88 -25.79 9.52
C ASN A 158 -7.14 -26.64 10.56
N LEU A 159 -6.76 -26.06 11.71
CA LEU A 159 -6.15 -26.82 12.81
C LEU A 159 -7.11 -27.91 13.34
N LYS A 160 -8.38 -27.55 13.51
CA LYS A 160 -9.45 -28.48 13.92
C LYS A 160 -9.58 -29.64 12.93
N GLN A 161 -9.77 -29.35 11.65
CA GLN A 161 -9.94 -30.37 10.61
C GLN A 161 -8.71 -31.29 10.51
N ASN A 162 -7.51 -30.73 10.59
CA ASN A 162 -6.27 -31.51 10.56
C ASN A 162 -6.14 -32.43 11.78
N TYR A 163 -6.51 -31.97 12.97
CA TYR A 163 -6.47 -32.78 14.19
C TYR A 163 -7.51 -33.91 14.15
N GLU A 164 -8.76 -33.58 13.82
CA GLU A 164 -9.87 -34.54 13.75
C GLU A 164 -9.62 -35.59 12.66
N GLY A 165 -9.14 -35.18 11.49
CA GLY A 165 -8.82 -36.08 10.39
C GLY A 165 -7.66 -37.05 10.70
N ARG A 166 -6.62 -36.59 11.41
CA ARG A 166 -5.48 -37.45 11.77
C ARG A 166 -5.76 -38.38 12.94
N THR A 167 -6.53 -37.92 13.93
CA THR A 167 -6.68 -38.62 15.21
C THR A 167 -8.02 -39.33 15.38
N GLY A 168 -9.04 -38.98 14.60
CA GLY A 168 -10.41 -39.46 14.77
C GLY A 168 -11.10 -38.96 16.04
N ARG A 169 -10.47 -38.06 16.80
CA ARG A 169 -11.01 -37.50 18.06
C ARG A 169 -11.56 -36.09 17.80
N PRO A 170 -12.64 -35.69 18.51
CA PRO A 170 -13.15 -34.32 18.41
C PRO A 170 -12.10 -33.32 18.90
N PHE A 171 -12.05 -32.16 18.28
CA PHE A 171 -11.14 -31.09 18.71
C PHE A 171 -11.46 -30.64 20.15
N PRO A 172 -10.48 -30.59 21.07
CA PRO A 172 -10.76 -30.47 22.51
C PRO A 172 -11.16 -29.07 22.98
N VAL A 173 -11.16 -28.07 22.09
CA VAL A 173 -11.41 -26.66 22.43
C VAL A 173 -12.49 -26.06 21.55
N THR A 174 -13.47 -25.37 22.13
CA THR A 174 -14.50 -24.64 21.36
C THR A 174 -14.06 -23.22 21.03
N PHE A 175 -14.30 -22.79 19.79
CA PHE A 175 -14.00 -21.43 19.34
C PHE A 175 -15.06 -20.92 18.38
N ALA A 176 -15.30 -19.61 18.37
CA ALA A 176 -16.19 -18.98 17.39
C ALA A 176 -15.85 -17.51 17.16
N LYS A 177 -16.30 -16.96 16.02
CA LYS A 177 -16.31 -15.51 15.79
C LYS A 177 -17.61 -14.88 16.29
N TYR A 178 -17.49 -13.66 16.81
CA TYR A 178 -18.63 -12.81 17.16
C TYR A 178 -18.39 -11.41 16.59
N THR A 179 -18.94 -11.13 15.40
CA THR A 179 -18.79 -9.86 14.66
C THR A 179 -20.15 -9.27 14.30
N GLY A 180 -20.14 -8.06 13.72
CA GLY A 180 -21.34 -7.47 13.11
C GLY A 180 -21.96 -8.33 11.99
N ASP A 181 -21.15 -9.21 11.37
CA ASP A 181 -21.56 -10.09 10.28
C ASP A 181 -22.12 -11.44 10.77
N THR A 182 -22.11 -11.70 12.09
CA THR A 182 -22.71 -12.92 12.67
C THR A 182 -24.24 -12.82 12.57
N SER A 183 -24.88 -13.83 11.94
CA SER A 183 -26.35 -13.91 11.83
C SER A 183 -27.02 -14.03 13.20
N GLU A 184 -28.29 -13.66 13.31
CA GLU A 184 -28.98 -13.69 14.61
C GLU A 184 -29.13 -15.13 15.13
N GLU A 185 -29.37 -16.10 14.25
CA GLU A 185 -29.44 -17.52 14.60
C GLU A 185 -28.11 -18.00 15.20
N ALA A 186 -26.99 -17.60 14.59
CA ALA A 186 -25.66 -17.92 15.10
C ALA A 186 -25.36 -17.21 16.44
N ARG A 187 -25.86 -15.98 16.64
CA ARG A 187 -25.72 -15.27 17.92
C ARG A 187 -26.49 -15.99 19.03
N GLU A 188 -27.73 -16.39 18.77
CA GLU A 188 -28.52 -17.15 19.73
C GLU A 188 -27.84 -18.44 20.14
N GLU A 189 -27.30 -19.18 19.17
CA GLU A 189 -26.58 -20.43 19.44
C GLU A 189 -25.36 -20.19 20.32
N LEU A 190 -24.55 -19.17 20.02
CA LEU A 190 -23.40 -18.80 20.84
C LEU A 190 -23.81 -18.36 22.24
N ARG A 191 -24.95 -17.67 22.41
CA ARG A 191 -25.47 -17.30 23.75
C ARG A 191 -25.92 -18.53 24.54
N ARG A 192 -26.44 -19.56 23.88
CA ARG A 192 -26.80 -20.84 24.53
C ARG A 192 -25.56 -21.64 24.91
N HIS A 193 -24.57 -21.69 24.01
CA HIS A 193 -23.33 -22.43 24.15
C HIS A 193 -22.10 -21.54 23.88
N PRO A 194 -21.68 -20.74 24.90
CA PRO A 194 -20.53 -19.86 24.74
C PRO A 194 -19.24 -20.63 24.39
N PRO A 195 -18.45 -20.13 23.41
CA PRO A 195 -17.18 -20.75 23.06
C PRO A 195 -16.11 -20.46 24.12
N GLN A 196 -15.14 -21.35 24.29
CA GLN A 196 -14.00 -21.09 25.17
C GLN A 196 -13.09 -19.99 24.61
N ILE A 197 -12.93 -19.93 23.28
CA ILE A 197 -12.18 -18.89 22.56
C ILE A 197 -13.13 -18.05 21.69
N MET A 198 -13.20 -16.74 21.94
CA MET A 198 -14.00 -15.82 21.14
C MET A 198 -13.11 -14.89 20.32
N LEU A 199 -13.31 -14.88 18.99
CA LEU A 199 -12.68 -13.95 18.07
C LEU A 199 -13.64 -12.79 17.79
N THR A 200 -13.23 -11.56 18.04
CA THR A 200 -14.10 -10.39 17.86
C THR A 200 -13.32 -9.14 17.43
N ASN A 201 -14.03 -8.02 17.29
CA ASN A 201 -13.43 -6.70 17.12
C ASN A 201 -13.76 -5.79 18.31
N TYR A 202 -13.07 -4.67 18.46
CA TYR A 202 -13.24 -3.80 19.64
C TYR A 202 -14.66 -3.20 19.75
N VAL A 203 -15.35 -2.97 18.64
CA VAL A 203 -16.73 -2.46 18.63
C VAL A 203 -17.69 -3.52 19.19
N MET A 204 -17.54 -4.77 18.76
CA MET A 204 -18.33 -5.86 19.28
C MET A 204 -17.99 -6.18 20.73
N ALA A 205 -16.72 -6.09 21.13
CA ALA A 205 -16.31 -6.24 22.52
C ALA A 205 -16.98 -5.18 23.44
N GLU A 206 -17.21 -3.96 22.93
CA GLU A 206 -18.02 -2.96 23.63
C GLU A 206 -19.50 -3.37 23.69
N LEU A 207 -20.07 -3.85 22.59
CA LEU A 207 -21.46 -4.31 22.55
C LEU A 207 -21.72 -5.48 23.52
N LEU A 208 -20.77 -6.38 23.71
CA LEU A 208 -20.85 -7.47 24.69
C LEU A 208 -21.07 -6.94 26.13
N LEU A 209 -20.58 -5.73 26.46
CA LEU A 209 -20.76 -5.12 27.77
C LEU A 209 -22.13 -4.45 27.95
N VAL A 210 -22.70 -3.90 26.88
CA VAL A 210 -23.93 -3.09 26.94
C VAL A 210 -25.20 -3.87 26.61
N ARG A 211 -25.11 -4.94 25.81
CA ARG A 211 -26.27 -5.76 25.42
C ARG A 211 -26.61 -6.78 26.52
N PRO A 212 -27.79 -6.71 27.14
CA PRO A 212 -28.19 -7.66 28.18
C PRO A 212 -28.10 -9.12 27.74
N GLU A 213 -28.53 -9.41 26.51
CA GLU A 213 -28.51 -10.74 25.90
C GLU A 213 -27.09 -11.32 25.71
N ASP A 214 -26.08 -10.46 25.61
CA ASP A 214 -24.69 -10.85 25.42
C ASP A 214 -23.91 -10.96 26.75
N GLN A 215 -24.53 -10.59 27.88
CA GLN A 215 -23.87 -10.60 29.20
C GLN A 215 -23.39 -11.98 29.61
N ARG A 216 -24.05 -13.05 29.15
CA ARG A 216 -23.69 -14.44 29.45
C ARG A 216 -22.28 -14.82 28.98
N PHE A 217 -21.77 -14.14 27.95
CA PHE A 217 -20.37 -14.32 27.52
C PHE A 217 -19.36 -13.81 28.56
N LEU A 218 -19.78 -12.87 29.43
CA LEU A 218 -18.92 -12.09 30.32
C LEU A 218 -19.21 -12.31 31.82
N ASP A 219 -19.96 -13.35 32.19
CA ASP A 219 -20.29 -13.59 33.59
C ASP A 219 -19.03 -13.89 34.43
N ARG A 220 -18.92 -13.21 35.59
CA ARG A 220 -17.80 -13.39 36.52
C ARG A 220 -17.70 -14.85 36.98
N ALA A 221 -16.47 -15.29 37.28
CA ALA A 221 -16.28 -16.37 38.24
C ALA A 221 -17.15 -16.10 39.48
N THR A 222 -18.11 -16.98 39.75
CA THR A 222 -18.50 -17.19 41.13
C THR A 222 -17.24 -17.64 41.88
N PRO A 223 -16.92 -17.07 43.04
CA PRO A 223 -15.82 -17.53 43.87
C PRO A 223 -16.19 -18.90 44.44
N SER A 224 -16.05 -19.96 43.64
CA SER A 224 -15.89 -21.29 44.19
C SER A 224 -14.51 -21.31 44.86
N PRO A 225 -14.38 -21.79 46.11
CA PRO A 225 -13.09 -21.83 46.79
C PRO A 225 -12.10 -22.63 45.93
N PRO A 226 -10.84 -22.18 45.81
CA PRO A 226 -9.83 -22.96 45.10
C PRO A 226 -9.71 -24.32 45.78
N ALA A 227 -9.93 -25.40 45.03
CA ALA A 227 -9.60 -26.73 45.51
C ALA A 227 -8.09 -26.75 45.86
N PRO A 228 -7.68 -27.30 47.01
CA PRO A 228 -6.28 -27.36 47.37
C PRO A 228 -5.52 -28.23 46.36
N LEU A 229 -4.50 -27.67 45.73
CA LEU A 229 -3.58 -28.39 44.86
C LEU A 229 -2.48 -29.09 45.70
N PRO A 230 -1.97 -30.25 45.24
CA PRO A 230 -0.69 -30.78 45.69
C PRO A 230 0.43 -29.78 45.43
N LYS A 231 1.44 -29.72 46.31
CA LYS A 231 2.59 -28.81 46.18
C LYS A 231 3.35 -29.10 44.88
N GLY A 232 3.28 -28.17 43.90
CA GLY A 232 4.11 -28.22 42.69
C GLY A 232 3.47 -27.67 41.41
N GLU A 233 2.15 -27.51 41.36
CA GLU A 233 1.43 -27.11 40.14
C GLU A 233 0.77 -25.72 40.26
N GLY A 234 0.76 -24.98 39.15
CA GLY A 234 0.36 -23.57 39.07
C GLY A 234 -1.08 -23.28 39.52
N ARG A 235 -1.37 -21.99 39.77
CA ARG A 235 -2.70 -21.52 40.21
C ARG A 235 -3.80 -22.03 39.27
N LEU A 236 -4.82 -22.67 39.81
CA LEU A 236 -6.11 -22.88 39.13
C LEU A 236 -6.66 -21.50 38.76
N PHE A 237 -6.86 -21.24 37.47
CA PHE A 237 -7.62 -20.08 37.05
C PHE A 237 -9.08 -20.33 37.45
N GLY A 238 -9.59 -19.59 38.43
CA GLY A 238 -11.03 -19.53 38.67
C GLY A 238 -11.79 -19.17 37.38
N GLY A 239 -13.11 -19.38 37.35
CA GLY A 239 -13.93 -19.01 36.18
C GLY A 239 -13.72 -17.56 35.68
N GLY A 240 -14.16 -17.29 34.46
CA GLY A 240 -13.99 -15.97 33.82
C GLY A 240 -12.84 -15.92 32.81
N LEU A 241 -12.53 -14.71 32.35
CA LEU A 241 -11.58 -14.45 31.27
C LEU A 241 -10.13 -14.68 31.76
N ARG A 242 -9.46 -15.71 31.21
CA ARG A 242 -8.06 -16.08 31.52
C ARG A 242 -7.06 -15.37 30.61
N PHE A 243 -7.46 -15.10 29.36
CA PHE A 243 -6.62 -14.44 28.35
C PHE A 243 -7.35 -13.31 27.66
N LEU A 244 -6.70 -12.15 27.57
CA LEU A 244 -7.16 -11.01 26.78
C LEU A 244 -6.09 -10.66 25.76
N VAL A 245 -6.39 -10.91 24.49
CA VAL A 245 -5.47 -10.71 23.37
C VAL A 245 -5.91 -9.53 22.53
N PHE A 246 -4.98 -8.61 22.25
CA PHE A 246 -5.17 -7.55 21.27
C PHE A 246 -4.11 -7.68 20.18
N ASP A 247 -4.56 -7.98 18.96
CA ASP A 247 -3.70 -8.07 17.79
C ASP A 247 -3.59 -6.73 17.07
N GLU A 248 -2.48 -6.56 16.36
CA GLU A 248 -2.09 -5.34 15.66
C GLU A 248 -2.16 -4.08 16.53
N LEU A 249 -1.46 -4.10 17.66
CA LEU A 249 -1.45 -2.99 18.63
C LEU A 249 -1.10 -1.63 18.02
N HIS A 250 -0.34 -1.61 16.93
CA HIS A 250 0.03 -0.39 16.21
C HIS A 250 -1.17 0.37 15.62
N THR A 251 -2.32 -0.28 15.47
CA THR A 251 -3.55 0.33 14.99
C THR A 251 -4.25 1.16 16.07
N TYR A 252 -4.05 0.83 17.36
CA TYR A 252 -4.69 1.51 18.48
C TYR A 252 -3.86 2.72 18.95
N ARG A 253 -3.97 3.83 18.23
CA ARG A 253 -3.27 5.08 18.51
C ARG A 253 -4.21 6.29 18.62
N GLY A 254 -3.73 7.37 19.22
CA GLY A 254 -4.51 8.60 19.40
C GLY A 254 -5.81 8.37 20.17
N ARG A 255 -6.89 9.05 19.74
CA ARG A 255 -8.22 8.95 20.37
C ARG A 255 -8.77 7.52 20.40
N GLN A 256 -8.71 6.81 19.27
CA GLN A 256 -9.20 5.43 19.19
C GLN A 256 -8.46 4.51 20.17
N GLY A 257 -7.14 4.66 20.29
CA GLY A 257 -6.36 3.89 21.27
C GLY A 257 -6.77 4.16 22.72
N ALA A 258 -7.10 5.41 23.05
CA ALA A 258 -7.58 5.77 24.38
C ALA A 258 -8.96 5.17 24.68
N ASP A 259 -9.89 5.22 23.72
CA ASP A 259 -11.23 4.64 23.85
C ASP A 259 -11.16 3.12 24.11
N VAL A 260 -10.31 2.42 23.35
CA VAL A 260 -10.09 0.98 23.51
C VAL A 260 -9.40 0.66 24.84
N ALA A 261 -8.46 1.48 25.30
CA ALA A 261 -7.84 1.32 26.61
C ALA A 261 -8.86 1.43 27.76
N MET A 262 -9.85 2.31 27.65
CA MET A 262 -10.96 2.41 28.60
C MET A 262 -11.90 1.21 28.51
N LEU A 263 -12.18 0.72 27.31
CA LEU A 263 -12.93 -0.53 27.09
C LEU A 263 -12.25 -1.72 27.79
N ILE A 264 -10.92 -1.87 27.66
CA ILE A 264 -10.16 -2.94 28.32
C ILE A 264 -10.37 -2.90 29.84
N ARG A 265 -10.32 -1.71 30.45
CA ARG A 265 -10.56 -1.55 31.90
C ARG A 265 -11.98 -2.00 32.29
N ARG A 266 -13.00 -1.65 31.50
CA ARG A 266 -14.39 -2.09 31.72
C ARG A 266 -14.55 -3.61 31.57
N LEU A 267 -13.95 -4.20 30.53
CA LEU A 267 -13.95 -5.65 30.32
C LEU A 267 -13.30 -6.39 31.51
N LYS A 268 -12.13 -5.91 31.94
CA LYS A 268 -11.42 -6.49 33.08
C LYS A 268 -12.24 -6.45 34.36
N GLU A 269 -12.82 -5.30 34.67
CA GLU A 269 -13.71 -5.18 35.82
C GLU A 269 -14.89 -6.15 35.69
N ARG A 270 -15.49 -6.29 34.51
CA ARG A 270 -16.64 -7.17 34.31
C ARG A 270 -16.30 -8.66 34.43
N CYS A 271 -15.24 -9.15 33.79
CA CYS A 271 -15.08 -10.61 33.56
C CYS A 271 -13.68 -11.20 33.79
N ALA A 272 -12.68 -10.42 34.25
CA ALA A 272 -11.32 -10.96 34.44
C ALA A 272 -11.27 -12.08 35.49
N ALA A 273 -10.64 -13.20 35.14
CA ALA A 273 -10.23 -14.21 36.12
C ALA A 273 -9.00 -13.71 36.92
N PRO A 274 -8.80 -14.22 38.16
CA PRO A 274 -7.56 -13.98 38.89
C PRO A 274 -6.35 -14.43 38.05
N GLY A 275 -5.41 -13.52 37.82
CA GLY A 275 -4.22 -13.80 37.01
C GLY A 275 -4.43 -13.68 35.50
N LEU A 276 -5.44 -12.94 35.03
CA LEU A 276 -5.65 -12.62 33.61
C LEU A 276 -4.32 -12.26 32.90
N VAL A 277 -4.00 -13.01 31.85
CA VAL A 277 -2.83 -12.78 31.00
C VAL A 277 -3.23 -11.86 29.85
N HIS A 278 -2.53 -10.73 29.74
CA HIS A 278 -2.73 -9.76 28.66
C HIS A 278 -1.69 -10.02 27.57
N ILE A 279 -2.14 -10.19 26.33
CA ILE A 279 -1.25 -10.46 25.21
C ILE A 279 -1.44 -9.40 24.13
N GLY A 280 -0.34 -8.75 23.77
CA GLY A 280 -0.29 -7.80 22.67
C GLY A 280 0.54 -8.36 21.52
N THR A 281 0.12 -8.16 20.27
CA THR A 281 0.94 -8.48 19.11
C THR A 281 0.99 -7.28 18.17
N SER A 282 2.15 -7.02 17.56
CA SER A 282 2.31 -5.92 16.61
C SER A 282 3.48 -6.13 15.66
N ALA A 283 3.32 -5.65 14.42
CA ALA A 283 4.44 -5.58 13.48
C ALA A 283 5.39 -4.41 13.75
N THR A 284 4.86 -3.24 14.14
CA THR A 284 5.62 -1.99 14.20
C THR A 284 5.12 -1.10 15.34
N MET A 285 5.93 -0.91 16.38
CA MET A 285 5.54 -0.06 17.53
C MET A 285 6.45 1.14 17.73
N VAL A 286 7.71 1.06 17.28
CA VAL A 286 8.72 2.10 17.48
C VAL A 286 9.19 2.60 16.13
N ALA A 287 8.96 3.88 15.86
CA ALA A 287 9.33 4.54 14.62
C ALA A 287 10.80 5.02 14.61
N ASN A 288 11.39 5.25 15.79
CA ASN A 288 12.78 5.68 15.90
C ASN A 288 13.73 4.53 15.52
N ARG A 289 14.48 4.72 14.44
CA ARG A 289 15.42 3.73 13.89
C ARG A 289 16.71 3.61 14.71
N ASP A 290 17.05 4.66 15.44
CA ASP A 290 18.28 4.73 16.24
C ASP A 290 18.06 4.26 17.68
N ALA A 291 16.83 3.86 18.02
CA ALA A 291 16.51 3.34 19.34
C ALA A 291 17.18 1.98 19.58
N THR A 292 17.91 1.87 20.69
CA THR A 292 18.53 0.59 21.10
C THR A 292 17.45 -0.45 21.44
N PRO A 293 17.76 -1.76 21.43
CA PRO A 293 16.81 -2.81 21.83
C PRO A 293 16.15 -2.53 23.18
N LYS A 294 16.95 -2.07 24.15
CA LYS A 294 16.47 -1.73 25.50
C LYS A 294 15.45 -0.59 25.46
N GLN A 295 15.73 0.47 24.70
CA GLN A 295 14.82 1.60 24.54
C GLN A 295 13.53 1.21 23.81
N ARG A 296 13.62 0.37 22.77
CA ARG A 296 12.45 -0.14 22.05
C ARG A 296 11.54 -0.94 22.96
N ARG A 297 12.09 -1.93 23.68
CA ARG A 297 11.33 -2.75 24.63
C ARG A 297 10.71 -1.92 25.74
N ALA A 298 11.44 -0.96 26.30
CA ALA A 298 10.90 -0.03 27.31
C ALA A 298 9.72 0.80 26.76
N THR A 299 9.84 1.32 25.54
CA THR A 299 8.77 2.09 24.88
C THR A 299 7.52 1.25 24.66
N VAL A 300 7.70 0.01 24.19
CA VAL A 300 6.58 -0.93 23.98
C VAL A 300 5.92 -1.32 25.30
N ALA A 301 6.71 -1.58 26.35
CA ALA A 301 6.20 -1.89 27.69
C ALA A 301 5.39 -0.72 28.26
N ASP A 302 5.87 0.52 28.14
CA ASP A 302 5.14 1.71 28.59
C ASP A 302 3.82 1.93 27.82
N PHE A 303 3.82 1.70 26.50
CA PHE A 303 2.57 1.69 25.73
C PHE A 303 1.61 0.61 26.23
N ALA A 304 2.09 -0.64 26.33
CA ALA A 304 1.27 -1.77 26.76
C ALA A 304 0.68 -1.55 28.15
N GLN A 305 1.47 -0.94 29.05
CA GLN A 305 1.03 -0.61 30.40
C GLN A 305 -0.15 0.36 30.40
N ARG A 306 -0.05 1.44 29.62
CA ARG A 306 -1.14 2.42 29.49
C ARG A 306 -2.36 1.81 28.80
N PHE A 307 -2.14 1.04 27.75
CA PHE A 307 -3.20 0.42 26.95
C PHE A 307 -4.01 -0.60 27.76
N PHE A 308 -3.34 -1.61 28.33
CA PHE A 308 -4.01 -2.67 29.09
C PHE A 308 -4.37 -2.29 30.53
N GLY A 309 -3.79 -1.21 31.08
CA GLY A 309 -3.93 -0.88 32.50
C GLY A 309 -3.37 -2.00 33.39
N HIS A 310 -2.18 -2.48 33.05
CA HIS A 310 -1.45 -3.56 33.74
C HIS A 310 0.05 -3.25 33.67
N THR A 311 0.83 -3.58 34.68
CA THR A 311 2.28 -3.33 34.66
C THR A 311 2.99 -4.25 33.67
N PHE A 312 3.89 -3.70 32.85
CA PHE A 312 4.75 -4.47 31.94
C PHE A 312 6.21 -4.09 32.15
N ASP A 313 7.07 -5.09 32.30
CA ASP A 313 8.52 -4.95 32.25
C ASP A 313 9.06 -5.07 30.83
N ALA A 314 10.23 -4.49 30.57
CA ALA A 314 10.90 -4.62 29.27
C ALA A 314 11.26 -6.07 28.91
N SER A 315 11.37 -6.98 29.89
CA SER A 315 11.57 -8.42 29.68
C SER A 315 10.29 -9.14 29.21
N GLN A 316 9.13 -8.52 29.34
CA GLN A 316 7.85 -9.03 28.84
C GLN A 316 7.57 -8.58 27.39
N VAL A 317 8.52 -7.88 26.76
CA VAL A 317 8.47 -7.54 25.34
C VAL A 317 9.38 -8.50 24.57
N VAL A 318 8.75 -9.36 23.80
CA VAL A 318 9.39 -10.37 22.96
C VAL A 318 9.58 -9.79 21.56
N GLU A 319 10.83 -9.66 21.14
CA GLU A 319 11.17 -9.24 19.77
C GLU A 319 11.49 -10.45 18.91
N GLU A 320 11.40 -10.31 17.59
CA GLU A 320 11.93 -11.33 16.68
C GLU A 320 13.43 -11.57 16.89
N THR A 321 13.84 -12.81 16.67
CA THR A 321 15.26 -13.19 16.60
C THR A 321 15.52 -13.66 15.19
N LEU A 322 16.40 -12.94 14.49
CA LEU A 322 16.76 -13.20 13.10
C LEU A 322 18.03 -14.06 13.04
N GLU A 323 18.10 -14.92 12.03
CA GLU A 323 19.25 -15.78 11.76
C GLU A 323 19.58 -15.65 10.27
N PRO A 324 20.86 -15.46 9.89
CA PRO A 324 21.24 -15.42 8.49
C PRO A 324 21.10 -16.81 7.89
N LEU A 325 20.60 -16.90 6.66
CA LEU A 325 20.61 -18.12 5.89
C LEU A 325 22.05 -18.52 5.54
N THR A 326 22.88 -17.54 5.21
CA THR A 326 24.25 -17.74 4.74
C THR A 326 25.21 -18.06 5.89
N GLU A 327 26.27 -18.81 5.56
CA GLU A 327 27.28 -19.30 6.48
C GLU A 327 28.58 -18.50 6.32
N GLY A 328 29.25 -18.15 7.42
CA GLY A 328 30.57 -17.48 7.38
C GLY A 328 30.56 -15.95 7.52
N GLY A 329 29.41 -15.33 7.76
CA GLY A 329 29.32 -13.88 8.02
C GLY A 329 29.71 -13.01 6.83
N MET A 330 30.08 -11.74 7.10
CA MET A 330 30.46 -10.78 6.05
C MET A 330 31.76 -11.22 5.36
N PRO A 331 31.81 -11.31 4.02
CA PRO A 331 32.99 -11.79 3.30
C PRO A 331 34.12 -10.76 3.24
N SER A 332 35.36 -11.25 3.05
CA SER A 332 36.53 -10.42 2.77
C SER A 332 36.52 -9.86 1.35
N ARG A 333 37.39 -8.88 1.09
CA ARG A 333 37.56 -8.31 -0.25
C ARG A 333 38.02 -9.36 -1.26
N GLU A 334 38.93 -10.26 -0.87
CA GLU A 334 39.43 -11.33 -1.72
C GLU A 334 38.32 -12.32 -2.08
N GLU A 335 37.52 -12.74 -1.08
CA GLU A 335 36.37 -13.63 -1.30
C GLU A 335 35.35 -13.02 -2.29
N LEU A 336 35.10 -11.71 -2.18
CA LEU A 336 34.19 -11.00 -3.09
C LEU A 336 34.74 -10.91 -4.51
N ALA A 337 36.02 -10.57 -4.68
CA ALA A 337 36.66 -10.44 -5.98
C ALA A 337 36.67 -11.78 -6.74
N GLU A 338 36.97 -12.88 -6.05
CA GLU A 338 36.91 -14.22 -6.62
C GLU A 338 35.48 -14.60 -7.02
N ALA A 339 34.53 -14.43 -6.11
CA ALA A 339 33.13 -14.82 -6.35
C ALA A 339 32.43 -13.99 -7.43
N LEU A 340 32.89 -12.78 -7.73
CA LEU A 340 32.38 -11.96 -8.84
C LEU A 340 32.67 -12.59 -10.21
N THR A 341 33.73 -13.39 -10.35
CA THR A 341 34.10 -14.06 -11.61
C THR A 341 33.69 -15.53 -11.65
N ALA A 342 33.55 -16.16 -10.49
CA ALA A 342 33.16 -17.56 -10.37
C ALA A 342 31.71 -17.84 -10.88
N PRO A 343 31.42 -19.08 -11.33
CA PRO A 343 30.05 -19.49 -11.63
C PRO A 343 29.19 -19.50 -10.36
N LEU A 344 27.90 -19.15 -10.49
CA LEU A 344 26.98 -19.16 -9.36
C LEU A 344 26.63 -20.58 -8.93
N PRO A 345 26.58 -20.86 -7.62
CA PRO A 345 26.16 -22.16 -7.13
C PRO A 345 24.75 -22.54 -7.56
N THR A 346 24.55 -23.83 -7.84
CA THR A 346 23.25 -24.40 -8.20
C THR A 346 22.60 -25.17 -7.06
N THR A 347 23.34 -25.50 -6.00
CA THR A 347 22.85 -26.18 -4.81
C THR A 347 22.63 -25.19 -3.66
N LEU A 348 21.69 -25.48 -2.77
CA LEU A 348 21.45 -24.65 -1.59
C LEU A 348 22.66 -24.59 -0.65
N ALA A 349 23.35 -25.73 -0.45
CA ALA A 349 24.49 -25.81 0.45
C ALA A 349 25.65 -24.90 0.00
N ASP A 350 25.97 -24.93 -1.30
CA ASP A 350 27.05 -24.11 -1.85
C ASP A 350 26.63 -22.63 -1.95
N PHE A 351 25.35 -22.37 -2.25
CA PHE A 351 24.81 -21.01 -2.27
C PHE A 351 24.95 -20.32 -0.91
N ARG A 352 24.71 -21.04 0.19
CA ARG A 352 24.83 -20.51 1.57
C ARG A 352 26.25 -20.06 1.89
N ARG A 353 27.27 -20.59 1.22
CA ARG A 353 28.70 -20.25 1.46
C ARG A 353 29.25 -19.24 0.46
N ASN A 354 28.51 -18.94 -0.60
CA ASN A 354 28.95 -18.01 -1.64
C ASN A 354 29.12 -16.58 -1.09
N ALA A 355 30.26 -15.95 -1.39
CA ALA A 355 30.60 -14.63 -0.87
C ALA A 355 29.60 -13.54 -1.30
N ILE A 356 29.13 -13.56 -2.56
CA ILE A 356 28.15 -12.56 -3.02
C ILE A 356 26.78 -12.79 -2.39
N ALA A 357 26.37 -14.04 -2.19
CA ALA A 357 25.15 -14.36 -1.45
C ALA A 357 25.22 -13.88 0.00
N ARG A 358 26.32 -14.18 0.71
CA ARG A 358 26.59 -13.67 2.06
C ARG A 358 26.50 -12.14 2.10
N TRP A 359 27.22 -11.46 1.22
CA TRP A 359 27.21 -10.01 1.13
C TRP A 359 25.82 -9.44 0.85
N ALA A 360 25.08 -10.04 -0.10
CA ALA A 360 23.73 -9.61 -0.45
C ALA A 360 22.75 -9.77 0.72
N GLU A 361 22.88 -10.84 1.51
CA GLU A 361 22.06 -11.03 2.70
C GLU A 361 22.31 -9.95 3.76
N PHE A 362 23.57 -9.59 4.00
CA PHE A 362 23.92 -8.50 4.90
C PHE A 362 23.61 -7.11 4.32
N GLU A 363 23.61 -6.92 3.00
CA GLU A 363 23.28 -5.62 2.40
C GLU A 363 21.78 -5.36 2.32
N PHE A 364 20.97 -6.39 2.07
CA PHE A 364 19.52 -6.24 1.84
C PHE A 364 18.62 -6.81 2.94
N GLY A 365 19.15 -7.67 3.81
CA GLY A 365 18.34 -8.44 4.78
C GLY A 365 18.59 -8.02 6.22
N VAL A 366 19.81 -8.20 6.69
CA VAL A 366 20.17 -8.07 8.12
C VAL A 366 21.37 -7.18 8.35
N GLU A 367 21.42 -6.52 9.51
CA GLU A 367 22.62 -5.88 10.01
C GLU A 367 22.84 -6.21 11.50
N PRO A 368 24.10 -6.27 11.97
CA PRO A 368 24.40 -6.46 13.38
C PRO A 368 23.81 -5.36 14.27
N GLU A 369 23.34 -5.76 15.44
CA GLU A 369 22.88 -4.89 16.52
C GLU A 369 23.63 -5.20 17.83
N GLU A 370 23.55 -4.29 18.80
CA GLU A 370 24.12 -4.45 20.13
C GLU A 370 23.70 -5.78 20.79
N GLY A 371 24.64 -6.46 21.44
CA GLY A 371 24.39 -7.74 22.10
C GLY A 371 24.41 -8.97 21.18
N GLY A 372 24.95 -8.85 19.95
CA GLY A 372 25.10 -9.97 19.03
C GLY A 372 23.82 -10.41 18.32
N ARG A 373 22.74 -9.62 18.46
CA ARG A 373 21.49 -9.83 17.72
C ARG A 373 21.58 -9.23 16.33
N LEU A 374 20.70 -9.66 15.45
CA LEU A 374 20.53 -9.10 14.11
C LEU A 374 19.23 -8.30 14.06
N LYS A 375 19.27 -7.16 13.38
CA LYS A 375 18.08 -6.36 13.04
C LYS A 375 17.91 -6.29 11.52
N ARG A 376 16.69 -5.97 11.08
CA ARG A 376 16.38 -5.82 9.65
C ARG A 376 17.11 -4.61 9.08
N ARG A 377 17.68 -4.76 7.88
CA ARG A 377 18.29 -3.65 7.16
C ARG A 377 17.25 -2.76 6.50
N VAL A 378 17.58 -1.47 6.37
CA VAL A 378 16.75 -0.52 5.63
C VAL A 378 16.85 -0.83 4.12
N PRO A 379 15.72 -0.92 3.39
CA PRO A 379 15.73 -1.18 1.95
C PRO A 379 16.58 -0.17 1.17
N ARG A 380 17.27 -0.64 0.12
CA ARG A 380 18.18 0.17 -0.72
C ARG A 380 17.96 -0.15 -2.19
N THR A 381 18.22 0.81 -3.08
CA THR A 381 18.21 0.56 -4.54
C THR A 381 19.31 -0.41 -4.94
N LEU A 382 19.08 -1.14 -6.05
CA LEU A 382 20.08 -2.06 -6.59
C LEU A 382 21.35 -1.32 -7.03
N ALA A 383 21.20 -0.15 -7.65
CA ALA A 383 22.31 0.69 -8.07
C ALA A 383 23.20 1.14 -6.89
N ALA A 384 22.61 1.58 -5.78
CA ALA A 384 23.38 1.98 -4.62
C ALA A 384 24.06 0.79 -3.91
N ALA A 385 23.46 -0.40 -3.96
CA ALA A 385 24.13 -1.62 -3.49
C ALA A 385 25.29 -2.03 -4.41
N ALA A 386 25.12 -1.92 -5.74
CA ALA A 386 26.18 -2.23 -6.71
C ALA A 386 27.41 -1.33 -6.51
N GLN A 387 27.20 -0.04 -6.25
CA GLN A 387 28.28 0.91 -5.91
C GLN A 387 29.06 0.46 -4.65
N ARG A 388 28.35 0.04 -3.61
CA ARG A 388 28.96 -0.43 -2.36
C ARG A 388 29.69 -1.76 -2.52
N LEU A 389 29.16 -2.65 -3.35
CA LEU A 389 29.84 -3.91 -3.69
C LEU A 389 31.11 -3.63 -4.48
N ALA A 390 31.08 -2.71 -5.44
CA ALA A 390 32.25 -2.28 -6.20
C ALA A 390 33.34 -1.69 -5.30
N GLU A 391 32.97 -0.87 -4.31
CA GLU A 391 33.89 -0.35 -3.29
C GLU A 391 34.47 -1.47 -2.41
N ALA A 392 33.65 -2.45 -2.03
CA ALA A 392 34.06 -3.56 -1.16
C ALA A 392 34.94 -4.60 -1.87
N SER A 393 34.71 -4.87 -3.16
CA SER A 393 35.45 -5.85 -3.96
C SER A 393 36.64 -5.23 -4.72
N GLY A 394 36.52 -3.96 -5.12
CA GLY A 394 37.43 -3.30 -6.06
C GLY A 394 37.12 -3.58 -7.55
N SER A 395 35.93 -4.10 -7.86
CA SER A 395 35.48 -4.33 -9.24
C SER A 395 34.66 -3.15 -9.79
N ASP A 396 34.28 -3.19 -11.07
CA ASP A 396 33.42 -2.16 -11.67
C ASP A 396 31.95 -2.32 -11.25
N VAL A 397 31.22 -1.20 -11.26
CA VAL A 397 29.82 -1.12 -10.78
C VAL A 397 28.86 -1.95 -11.65
N ALA A 398 29.07 -1.99 -12.97
CA ALA A 398 28.17 -2.70 -13.88
C ALA A 398 28.25 -4.22 -13.69
N THR A 399 29.45 -4.76 -13.52
CA THR A 399 29.67 -6.16 -13.16
C THR A 399 29.03 -6.49 -11.81
N CYS A 400 29.19 -5.62 -10.82
CA CYS A 400 28.59 -5.80 -9.49
C CYS A 400 27.05 -5.81 -9.55
N GLU A 401 26.44 -4.88 -10.29
CA GLU A 401 24.99 -4.82 -10.44
C GLU A 401 24.43 -6.08 -11.11
N SER A 402 25.06 -6.49 -12.22
CA SER A 402 24.68 -7.70 -12.94
C SER A 402 24.78 -8.93 -12.03
N ARG A 403 25.89 -9.07 -11.30
CA ARG A 403 26.09 -10.21 -10.42
C ARG A 403 25.10 -10.24 -9.25
N LEU A 404 24.77 -9.08 -8.67
CA LEU A 404 23.74 -9.00 -7.62
C LEU A 404 22.37 -9.46 -8.13
N ARG A 405 21.99 -9.04 -9.35
CA ARG A 405 20.75 -9.48 -9.99
C ARG A 405 20.72 -11.00 -10.13
N ASP A 406 21.79 -11.60 -10.63
CA ASP A 406 21.90 -13.05 -10.82
C ASP A 406 21.82 -13.83 -9.50
N VAL A 407 22.50 -13.35 -8.45
CA VAL A 407 22.49 -14.00 -7.12
C VAL A 407 21.10 -13.94 -6.49
N LEU A 408 20.39 -12.82 -6.62
CA LEU A 408 19.04 -12.66 -6.11
C LEU A 408 18.06 -13.59 -6.84
N ILE A 409 18.14 -13.66 -8.18
CA ILE A 409 17.33 -14.59 -8.98
C ILE A 409 17.65 -16.05 -8.60
N ARG A 410 18.94 -16.40 -8.49
CA ARG A 410 19.37 -17.75 -8.10
C ARG A 410 18.83 -18.14 -6.73
N GLY A 411 18.98 -17.27 -5.73
CA GLY A 411 18.45 -17.48 -4.39
C GLY A 411 16.92 -17.54 -4.36
N GLY A 412 16.23 -16.80 -5.21
CA GLY A 412 14.78 -16.87 -5.36
C GLY A 412 14.27 -18.20 -5.93
N ASN A 413 15.10 -18.91 -6.69
CA ASN A 413 14.76 -20.20 -7.29
C ASN A 413 15.09 -21.39 -6.40
N LEU A 414 16.10 -21.28 -5.52
CA LEU A 414 16.48 -22.33 -4.59
C LEU A 414 15.41 -22.51 -3.50
N VAL A 415 15.02 -23.77 -3.25
CA VAL A 415 14.01 -24.16 -2.26
C VAL A 415 14.71 -24.74 -1.04
N ARG A 416 14.25 -24.32 0.14
CA ARG A 416 14.66 -24.81 1.45
C ARG A 416 13.81 -26.02 1.85
N ASP A 417 14.29 -26.78 2.83
CA ASP A 417 13.60 -27.96 3.36
C ASP A 417 12.20 -27.66 3.91
N ASP A 418 11.96 -26.44 4.38
CA ASP A 418 10.66 -25.96 4.87
C ASP A 418 9.72 -25.43 3.76
N GLY A 419 10.09 -25.64 2.49
CA GLY A 419 9.35 -25.14 1.32
C GLY A 419 9.55 -23.65 1.03
N GLY A 420 10.31 -22.92 1.86
CA GLY A 420 10.65 -21.52 1.63
C GLY A 420 11.67 -21.34 0.50
N ARG A 421 11.79 -20.12 -0.04
CA ARG A 421 12.91 -19.77 -0.95
C ARG A 421 14.15 -19.43 -0.14
N ALA A 422 15.34 -19.68 -0.70
CA ALA A 422 16.59 -19.25 -0.08
C ALA A 422 16.56 -17.72 0.09
N PHE A 423 16.39 -16.97 -1.00
CA PHE A 423 16.20 -15.52 -0.96
C PHE A 423 14.78 -15.12 -1.34
N ALA A 424 13.97 -14.80 -0.32
CA ALA A 424 12.67 -14.18 -0.50
C ALA A 424 12.79 -12.64 -0.46
N PHE A 425 13.00 -12.00 -1.61
CA PHE A 425 13.16 -10.55 -1.71
C PHE A 425 11.92 -9.85 -2.29
N LYS A 426 11.82 -8.55 -2.02
CA LYS A 426 10.73 -7.67 -2.45
C LYS A 426 11.31 -6.45 -3.16
N LEU A 427 10.64 -6.03 -4.24
CA LEU A 427 10.91 -4.77 -4.92
C LEU A 427 9.82 -3.78 -4.50
N HIS A 428 10.21 -2.74 -3.76
CA HIS A 428 9.30 -1.70 -3.30
C HIS A 428 9.36 -0.52 -4.27
N GLN A 429 8.41 -0.49 -5.20
CA GLN A 429 8.25 0.62 -6.13
C GLN A 429 7.33 1.68 -5.53
N PHE A 430 7.85 2.91 -5.40
CA PHE A 430 7.03 4.08 -5.03
C PHE A 430 6.68 4.84 -6.29
N ILE A 431 5.39 5.13 -6.47
CA ILE A 431 4.89 5.88 -7.63
C ILE A 431 4.18 7.10 -7.07
N GLY A 432 4.75 8.28 -7.31
CA GLY A 432 4.13 9.53 -6.94
C GLY A 432 3.07 9.92 -7.96
N GLN A 433 2.06 10.67 -7.50
CA GLN A 433 1.34 11.54 -8.44
C GLN A 433 2.39 12.53 -8.96
N GLY A 434 2.58 12.59 -10.27
CA GLY A 434 3.62 13.44 -10.85
C GLY A 434 3.44 14.92 -10.44
N ARG A 435 4.42 15.75 -10.81
CA ARG A 435 4.39 17.19 -10.53
C ARG A 435 4.07 17.95 -11.80
N ALA A 436 3.35 19.07 -11.68
CA ALA A 436 3.20 19.96 -12.83
C ALA A 436 4.58 20.38 -13.35
N LEU A 437 4.68 20.58 -14.65
CA LEU A 437 5.85 21.22 -15.23
C LEU A 437 5.74 22.72 -14.96
N PHE A 438 6.83 23.33 -14.50
CA PHE A 438 6.93 24.76 -14.32
C PHE A 438 7.88 25.35 -15.36
N ALA A 439 7.60 26.58 -15.77
CA ALA A 439 8.52 27.38 -16.59
C ALA A 439 8.66 28.80 -16.03
N THR A 440 9.82 29.42 -16.24
CA THR A 440 10.01 30.85 -15.97
C THR A 440 9.32 31.72 -17.02
N ILE A 441 8.89 32.93 -16.62
CA ILE A 441 8.28 33.91 -17.54
C ILE A 441 9.38 34.66 -18.31
N GLU A 442 9.90 34.02 -19.34
CA GLU A 442 10.96 34.57 -20.20
C GLU A 442 10.68 34.22 -21.67
N SER A 443 11.51 34.74 -22.58
CA SER A 443 11.41 34.41 -24.00
C SER A 443 11.60 32.91 -24.25
N ALA A 444 11.03 32.38 -25.34
CA ALA A 444 11.00 30.95 -25.63
C ALA A 444 12.40 30.29 -25.64
N GLY A 445 13.44 31.03 -26.02
CA GLY A 445 14.83 30.57 -26.03
C GLY A 445 15.56 30.64 -24.67
N GLN A 446 15.04 31.41 -23.71
CA GLN A 446 15.71 31.68 -22.43
C GLN A 446 15.02 31.00 -21.24
N ARG A 447 13.71 30.74 -21.32
CA ARG A 447 12.96 30.13 -20.22
C ARG A 447 13.59 28.84 -19.71
N GLU A 448 13.54 28.65 -18.40
CA GLU A 448 14.00 27.46 -17.68
C GLU A 448 12.79 26.60 -17.29
N PHE A 449 13.01 25.30 -17.13
CA PHE A 449 11.98 24.33 -16.75
C PHE A 449 12.32 23.66 -15.42
N SER A 450 11.29 23.38 -14.61
CA SER A 450 11.44 22.69 -13.33
C SER A 450 10.27 21.76 -13.05
N LEU A 451 10.54 20.66 -12.34
CA LEU A 451 9.52 19.80 -11.72
C LEU A 451 9.44 20.02 -10.21
N GLU A 452 10.33 20.81 -9.63
CA GLU A 452 10.31 21.16 -8.23
C GLU A 452 9.40 22.37 -8.05
N GLY A 453 8.36 22.25 -7.22
CA GLY A 453 7.38 23.30 -6.96
C GLY A 453 7.91 24.50 -6.16
N GLN A 454 9.18 24.86 -6.35
CA GLN A 454 9.76 26.09 -5.83
C GLN A 454 9.18 27.27 -6.62
N VAL A 455 8.55 28.21 -5.92
CA VAL A 455 7.85 29.36 -6.52
C VAL A 455 8.83 30.44 -7.02
N GLN A 456 10.07 30.44 -6.53
CA GLN A 456 11.11 31.42 -6.89
C GLN A 456 12.38 30.73 -7.40
N ALA A 457 12.86 31.16 -8.56
CA ALA A 457 14.21 30.87 -9.02
C ALA A 457 15.18 31.95 -8.51
N GLY A 458 16.48 31.68 -8.54
CA GLY A 458 17.50 32.68 -8.24
C GLY A 458 17.30 33.95 -9.09
N GLY A 459 17.48 35.12 -8.47
CA GLY A 459 17.38 36.43 -9.14
C GLY A 459 15.97 37.05 -9.20
N GLY A 460 15.02 36.58 -8.38
CA GLY A 460 13.66 37.16 -8.30
C GLY A 460 12.69 36.69 -9.38
N ARG A 461 13.10 35.72 -10.21
CA ARG A 461 12.28 35.09 -11.24
C ARG A 461 11.27 34.13 -10.62
N VAL A 462 10.08 34.00 -11.22
CA VAL A 462 9.05 33.09 -10.73
C VAL A 462 8.88 31.87 -11.65
N PHE A 463 8.74 30.70 -11.04
CA PHE A 463 8.33 29.48 -11.73
C PHE A 463 6.81 29.37 -11.72
N VAL A 464 6.22 29.24 -12.90
CA VAL A 464 4.78 29.19 -13.07
C VAL A 464 4.38 27.85 -13.68
N PRO A 465 3.35 27.17 -13.15
CA PRO A 465 2.91 25.89 -13.69
C PRO A 465 2.38 26.07 -15.11
N ILE A 466 2.77 25.19 -16.03
CA ILE A 466 2.30 25.19 -17.41
C ILE A 466 1.34 24.03 -17.68
N LYS A 467 0.31 24.30 -18.47
CA LYS A 467 -0.63 23.33 -19.03
C LYS A 467 -0.52 23.32 -20.55
N PHE A 468 -0.87 22.21 -21.17
CA PHE A 468 -0.76 22.00 -22.61
C PHE A 468 -2.13 21.84 -23.25
N CYS A 469 -2.37 22.46 -24.39
CA CYS A 469 -3.54 22.16 -25.21
C CYS A 469 -3.55 20.67 -25.58
N ARG A 470 -4.64 19.95 -25.30
CA ARG A 470 -4.74 18.52 -25.62
C ARG A 470 -4.68 18.21 -27.12
N GLN A 471 -4.99 19.18 -27.96
CA GLN A 471 -5.04 19.01 -29.41
C GLN A 471 -3.69 19.27 -30.10
N CYS A 472 -3.00 20.37 -29.77
CA CYS A 472 -1.74 20.75 -30.45
C CYS A 472 -0.50 20.79 -29.55
N GLY A 473 -0.67 20.67 -28.22
CA GLY A 473 0.44 20.69 -27.27
C GLY A 473 1.02 22.07 -26.97
N GLN A 474 0.37 23.16 -27.42
CA GLN A 474 0.74 24.52 -27.05
C GLN A 474 0.68 24.70 -25.53
N ASP A 475 1.75 25.24 -24.94
CA ASP A 475 1.82 25.50 -23.51
C ASP A 475 1.22 26.85 -23.11
N TYR A 476 0.57 26.85 -21.95
CA TYR A 476 -0.10 27.97 -21.30
C TYR A 476 0.31 28.01 -19.82
N TYR A 477 0.81 29.15 -19.37
CA TYR A 477 1.12 29.40 -17.98
C TYR A 477 -0.19 29.59 -17.19
N HIS A 478 -0.36 28.86 -16.09
CA HIS A 478 -1.53 28.90 -15.25
C HIS A 478 -1.28 29.84 -14.05
N VAL A 479 -2.00 30.96 -14.02
CA VAL A 479 -1.70 32.10 -13.13
C VAL A 479 -2.96 32.66 -12.47
N LEU A 480 -2.73 33.41 -11.39
CA LEU A 480 -3.71 34.30 -10.76
C LEU A 480 -3.31 35.75 -11.09
N ARG A 481 -4.22 36.50 -11.72
CA ARG A 481 -4.05 37.93 -12.00
C ARG A 481 -4.51 38.76 -10.81
N THR A 482 -3.66 39.66 -10.33
CA THR A 482 -3.97 40.67 -9.32
C THR A 482 -3.68 42.05 -9.91
N ASP A 483 -4.73 42.84 -10.15
CA ASP A 483 -4.58 44.21 -10.67
C ASP A 483 -4.19 45.17 -9.53
N LEU A 484 -3.29 46.11 -9.80
CA LEU A 484 -2.98 47.19 -8.86
C LEU A 484 -4.06 48.30 -8.94
N PRO A 485 -4.35 48.99 -7.82
CA PRO A 485 -5.28 50.11 -7.83
C PRO A 485 -4.80 51.21 -8.78
N SER A 486 -5.71 51.73 -9.61
CA SER A 486 -5.41 52.89 -10.46
C SER A 486 -5.00 54.09 -9.60
N PRO A 487 -3.94 54.84 -9.95
CA PRO A 487 -3.53 56.05 -9.22
C PRO A 487 -4.61 57.15 -9.20
N SER A 488 -5.62 57.05 -10.06
CA SER A 488 -6.78 57.96 -10.11
C SER A 488 -8.00 57.50 -9.30
N GLY A 489 -7.95 56.31 -8.66
CA GLY A 489 -9.05 55.73 -7.89
C GLY A 489 -10.28 55.30 -8.72
N ARG A 490 -10.23 55.38 -10.05
CA ARG A 490 -11.28 54.90 -10.97
C ARG A 490 -10.71 53.88 -11.96
N GLY A 491 -11.32 52.70 -12.00
CA GLY A 491 -10.96 51.60 -12.92
C GLY A 491 -9.77 50.74 -12.46
N ALA A 492 -9.60 49.58 -13.10
CA ALA A 492 -8.41 48.75 -12.93
C ALA A 492 -7.19 49.49 -13.48
N GLY A 493 -6.11 49.57 -12.69
CA GLY A 493 -4.83 50.05 -13.21
C GLY A 493 -4.34 49.08 -14.28
N GLY A 494 -3.85 49.58 -15.41
CA GLY A 494 -3.28 48.73 -16.48
C GLY A 494 -1.96 48.03 -16.08
N GLU A 495 -1.70 47.86 -14.79
CA GLU A 495 -0.53 47.25 -14.20
C GLU A 495 -0.95 46.34 -13.04
N GLY A 496 -0.18 45.30 -12.79
CA GLY A 496 -0.48 44.35 -11.73
C GLY A 496 0.57 43.26 -11.61
N ARG A 497 0.17 42.13 -11.04
CA ARG A 497 1.03 40.95 -10.90
C ARG A 497 0.30 39.67 -11.26
N PHE A 498 1.00 38.78 -11.96
CA PHE A 498 0.65 37.39 -12.12
C PHE A 498 1.38 36.55 -11.09
N LEU A 499 0.62 35.77 -10.33
CA LEU A 499 1.13 34.82 -9.36
C LEU A 499 0.93 33.38 -9.88
N PRO A 500 1.83 32.44 -9.57
CA PRO A 500 1.62 31.03 -9.93
C PRO A 500 0.34 30.50 -9.31
N HIS A 501 -0.50 29.82 -10.10
CA HIS A 501 -1.71 29.20 -9.57
C HIS A 501 -1.34 28.02 -8.65
N PRO A 502 -1.93 27.89 -7.45
CA PRO A 502 -1.67 26.75 -6.56
C PRO A 502 -2.07 25.43 -7.22
N ILE A 503 -1.26 24.38 -7.03
CA ILE A 503 -1.52 23.04 -7.57
C ILE A 503 -2.19 22.20 -6.48
N GLY A 504 -3.26 21.48 -6.83
CA GLY A 504 -3.88 20.47 -5.96
C GLY A 504 -4.93 21.00 -4.97
N ILE A 505 -5.26 22.29 -5.01
CA ILE A 505 -6.36 22.88 -4.26
C ILE A 505 -7.36 23.42 -5.29
N ASP A 506 -8.51 22.75 -5.45
CA ASP A 506 -9.72 23.39 -6.01
C ASP A 506 -10.24 24.37 -4.95
N SER A 507 -9.47 25.42 -4.70
CA SER A 507 -9.94 26.58 -3.97
C SER A 507 -10.48 27.52 -5.04
N GLY A 508 -11.80 27.58 -5.18
CA GLY A 508 -12.39 28.88 -5.50
C GLY A 508 -11.78 29.85 -4.50
N SER A 509 -10.95 30.77 -4.96
CA SER A 509 -10.36 31.77 -4.10
C SER A 509 -11.53 32.60 -3.55
N ASP A 510 -11.78 32.52 -2.25
CA ASP A 510 -12.73 33.41 -1.53
C ASP A 510 -12.24 34.88 -1.50
N ASP A 511 -11.20 35.21 -2.28
CA ASP A 511 -10.63 36.53 -2.48
C ASP A 511 -11.04 37.05 -3.86
N ASP A 512 -12.05 37.93 -3.88
CA ASP A 512 -12.59 38.60 -5.08
C ASP A 512 -11.53 39.43 -5.84
N SER A 513 -10.32 39.61 -5.30
CA SER A 513 -9.25 40.39 -5.94
C SER A 513 -8.35 39.58 -6.89
N GLN A 514 -8.45 38.24 -6.89
CA GLN A 514 -7.60 37.37 -7.68
C GLN A 514 -8.37 36.64 -8.79
N HIS A 515 -7.92 36.81 -10.02
CA HIS A 515 -8.61 36.26 -11.20
C HIS A 515 -7.79 35.12 -11.81
N PRO A 516 -8.25 33.86 -11.76
CA PRO A 516 -7.55 32.74 -12.37
C PRO A 516 -7.61 32.80 -13.90
N GLY A 517 -6.54 32.37 -14.56
CA GLY A 517 -6.50 32.30 -16.02
C GLY A 517 -5.17 31.79 -16.57
N TYR A 518 -4.95 32.10 -17.83
CA TYR A 518 -3.89 31.51 -18.64
C TYR A 518 -3.12 32.58 -19.42
N LEU A 519 -1.80 32.45 -19.44
CA LEU A 519 -0.93 33.24 -20.32
C LEU A 519 -0.31 32.35 -21.39
N MET A 520 -0.28 32.84 -22.62
CA MET A 520 0.52 32.25 -23.69
C MET A 520 1.60 33.23 -24.11
N LEU A 521 2.84 32.74 -24.25
CA LEU A 521 3.92 33.57 -24.82
C LEU A 521 3.58 33.89 -26.28
N ALA A 522 3.62 35.17 -26.66
CA ALA A 522 3.39 35.58 -28.04
C ALA A 522 4.58 35.12 -28.92
N PRO A 523 4.37 34.25 -29.91
CA PRO A 523 5.46 33.77 -30.75
C PRO A 523 5.94 34.89 -31.68
N ALA A 524 7.24 34.90 -32.01
CA ALA A 524 7.82 35.89 -32.91
C ALA A 524 7.27 35.76 -34.35
N GLU A 525 6.90 34.54 -34.74
CA GLU A 525 6.26 34.20 -36.01
C GLU A 525 4.85 33.65 -35.71
N ASN A 526 3.85 34.00 -36.54
CA ASN A 526 2.45 33.60 -36.36
C ASN A 526 1.85 34.02 -35.00
N ASP A 527 2.12 35.25 -34.57
CA ASP A 527 1.44 35.85 -33.41
C ASP A 527 -0.08 35.85 -33.62
N TRP A 528 -0.83 35.68 -32.54
CA TRP A 528 -2.29 35.65 -32.59
C TRP A 528 -2.85 37.04 -32.90
N SER A 529 -3.96 37.08 -33.64
CA SER A 529 -4.72 38.31 -33.93
C SER A 529 -6.22 38.05 -33.75
N GLU A 530 -6.99 39.12 -33.57
CA GLU A 530 -8.46 39.05 -33.40
C GLU A 530 -9.17 38.45 -34.63
N ASP A 531 -8.53 38.41 -35.81
CA ASP A 531 -9.07 37.75 -37.00
C ASP A 531 -9.20 36.22 -36.82
N ARG A 532 -8.56 35.65 -35.79
CA ARG A 532 -8.60 34.22 -35.46
C ARG A 532 -9.66 33.87 -34.41
N ILE A 533 -10.59 34.79 -34.12
CA ILE A 533 -11.74 34.54 -33.25
C ILE A 533 -12.73 33.61 -33.98
N PRO A 534 -13.26 32.54 -33.32
CA PRO A 534 -14.24 31.65 -33.93
C PRO A 534 -15.51 32.37 -34.42
N GLU A 535 -16.02 32.00 -35.59
CA GLU A 535 -17.23 32.60 -36.16
C GLU A 535 -18.45 32.38 -35.25
N GLU A 536 -18.48 31.27 -34.51
CA GLU A 536 -19.51 30.88 -33.56
C GLU A 536 -19.62 31.81 -32.35
N TRP A 537 -18.62 32.68 -32.12
CA TRP A 537 -18.67 33.67 -31.05
C TRP A 537 -19.47 34.92 -31.42
N TYR A 538 -19.71 35.12 -32.71
CA TYR A 538 -20.45 36.24 -33.25
C TYR A 538 -21.95 35.94 -33.33
N ASP A 539 -22.77 36.96 -33.10
CA ASP A 539 -24.19 36.91 -33.39
C ASP A 539 -24.47 37.04 -34.90
N SER A 540 -25.74 36.91 -35.29
CA SER A 540 -26.17 37.07 -36.69
C SER A 540 -25.94 38.47 -37.27
N LYS A 541 -25.48 39.44 -36.46
CA LYS A 541 -25.14 40.81 -36.85
C LYS A 541 -23.62 41.03 -36.86
N GLY A 542 -22.81 39.97 -36.74
CA GLY A 542 -21.35 40.05 -36.75
C GLY A 542 -20.76 40.69 -35.49
N ARG A 543 -21.50 40.72 -34.37
CA ARG A 543 -21.01 41.27 -33.09
C ARG A 543 -20.72 40.14 -32.12
N LEU A 544 -19.63 40.25 -31.36
CA LEU A 544 -19.35 39.31 -30.28
C LEU A 544 -20.51 39.27 -29.28
N THR A 545 -21.01 38.05 -29.06
CA THR A 545 -22.05 37.82 -28.06
C THR A 545 -21.54 38.22 -26.67
N ARG A 546 -22.48 38.60 -25.78
CA ARG A 546 -22.15 39.06 -24.42
C ARG A 546 -21.31 38.03 -23.64
N THR A 547 -21.52 36.74 -23.89
CA THR A 547 -20.81 35.64 -23.22
C THR A 547 -19.31 35.63 -23.52
N TRP A 548 -18.91 36.00 -24.73
CA TRP A 548 -17.53 35.84 -25.22
C TRP A 548 -16.73 37.14 -25.22
N ARG A 549 -17.39 38.30 -25.10
CA ARG A 549 -16.74 39.61 -25.12
C ARG A 549 -15.66 39.76 -24.05
N ASP A 550 -15.93 39.28 -22.84
CA ASP A 550 -15.00 39.33 -21.71
C ASP A 550 -13.99 38.16 -21.70
N ARG A 551 -14.01 37.31 -22.74
CA ARG A 551 -13.14 36.12 -22.90
C ARG A 551 -12.19 36.23 -24.08
N VAL A 552 -12.22 37.34 -24.80
CA VAL A 552 -11.26 37.62 -25.87
C VAL A 552 -9.87 37.77 -25.25
N PRO A 553 -8.83 37.12 -25.79
CA PRO A 553 -7.48 37.25 -25.29
C PRO A 553 -6.95 38.69 -25.35
N GLU A 554 -6.32 39.15 -24.27
CA GLU A 554 -5.77 40.51 -24.14
C GLU A 554 -4.24 40.49 -24.22
N PRO A 555 -3.59 41.44 -24.93
CA PRO A 555 -2.14 41.54 -24.93
C PRO A 555 -1.63 42.16 -23.62
N VAL A 556 -0.63 41.51 -23.01
CA VAL A 556 0.05 41.98 -21.80
C VAL A 556 1.57 41.83 -21.92
N TRP A 557 2.32 42.70 -21.26
CA TRP A 557 3.78 42.63 -21.17
C TRP A 557 4.18 42.23 -19.76
N VAL A 558 4.78 41.04 -19.61
CA VAL A 558 5.06 40.43 -18.30
C VAL A 558 6.57 40.34 -18.07
N ALA A 559 7.04 40.80 -16.92
CA ALA A 559 8.43 40.67 -16.51
C ALA A 559 8.68 39.32 -15.79
N PRO A 560 9.96 38.87 -15.66
CA PRO A 560 10.29 37.58 -15.06
C PRO A 560 9.85 37.38 -13.61
N ASP A 561 9.55 38.45 -12.87
CA ASP A 561 9.06 38.44 -11.47
C ASP A 561 7.53 38.33 -11.34
N GLY A 562 6.84 38.27 -12.48
CA GLY A 562 5.39 38.21 -12.62
C GLY A 562 4.70 39.57 -12.72
N THR A 563 5.41 40.70 -12.64
CA THR A 563 4.77 42.02 -12.84
C THR A 563 4.34 42.20 -14.29
N TYR A 564 3.17 42.79 -14.53
CA TYR A 564 2.69 43.05 -15.90
C TYR A 564 2.21 44.48 -16.13
N SER A 565 2.18 44.87 -17.40
CA SER A 565 1.55 46.10 -17.92
C SER A 565 0.76 45.79 -19.19
N THR A 566 -0.30 46.54 -19.45
CA THR A 566 -1.05 46.50 -20.73
C THR A 566 -0.34 47.29 -21.83
N GLN A 567 0.78 47.95 -21.53
CA GLN A 567 1.63 48.65 -22.49
C GLN A 567 3.04 48.04 -22.56
N PRO A 568 3.76 48.20 -23.68
CA PRO A 568 5.14 47.75 -23.80
C PRO A 568 6.04 48.31 -22.70
N ARG A 569 6.75 47.42 -22.00
CA ARG A 569 7.70 47.77 -20.93
C ARG A 569 9.06 47.12 -21.17
N ALA A 570 10.14 47.86 -20.92
CA ALA A 570 11.50 47.33 -21.06
C ALA A 570 11.72 46.15 -20.07
N GLY A 571 12.27 45.05 -20.57
CA GLY A 571 12.52 43.84 -19.79
C GLY A 571 11.30 42.91 -19.62
N ALA A 572 10.15 43.25 -20.21
CA ALA A 572 8.95 42.42 -20.20
C ALA A 572 8.71 41.74 -21.56
N VAL A 573 8.18 40.51 -21.54
CA VAL A 573 7.83 39.74 -22.74
C VAL A 573 6.34 39.90 -23.07
N LYS A 574 6.01 40.02 -24.36
CA LYS A 574 4.61 40.05 -24.81
C LYS A 574 3.98 38.67 -24.62
N MET A 575 2.80 38.65 -24.02
CA MET A 575 2.00 37.46 -23.79
C MET A 575 0.52 37.77 -24.04
N TRP A 576 -0.28 36.73 -24.24
CA TRP A 576 -1.73 36.80 -24.37
C TRP A 576 -2.38 36.26 -23.11
N TRP A 577 -3.20 37.09 -22.46
CA TRP A 577 -3.99 36.77 -21.28
C TRP A 577 -5.39 36.29 -21.69
N GLN A 578 -5.85 35.19 -21.11
CA GLN A 578 -7.27 34.82 -21.12
C GLN A 578 -7.71 34.38 -19.72
N GLY A 579 -8.88 34.84 -19.27
CA GLY A 579 -9.46 34.44 -17.99
C GLY A 579 -9.95 32.99 -18.01
N ALA A 580 -9.97 32.34 -16.85
CA ALA A 580 -10.62 31.04 -16.70
C ALA A 580 -12.16 31.18 -16.77
N PRO A 581 -12.89 30.18 -17.30
CA PRO A 581 -12.42 28.92 -17.85
C PRO A 581 -11.75 29.06 -19.23
N PHE A 582 -10.79 28.18 -19.53
CA PHE A 582 -10.06 28.17 -20.81
C PHE A 582 -11.04 28.09 -21.99
N SER A 583 -10.89 29.01 -22.95
CA SER A 583 -11.92 29.22 -23.99
C SER A 583 -11.40 28.97 -25.40
N LEU A 584 -10.15 29.35 -25.70
CA LEU A 584 -9.57 29.30 -27.04
C LEU A 584 -8.09 28.95 -26.99
N CYS A 585 -7.65 28.00 -27.81
CA CYS A 585 -6.24 27.78 -28.08
C CYS A 585 -5.74 28.75 -29.16
N LEU A 586 -4.85 29.67 -28.81
CA LEU A 586 -4.34 30.72 -29.70
C LEU A 586 -3.37 30.19 -30.77
N SER A 587 -2.93 28.93 -30.64
CA SER A 587 -2.07 28.25 -31.60
C SER A 587 -2.90 27.53 -32.68
N CYS A 588 -3.74 26.56 -32.29
CA CYS A 588 -4.50 25.74 -33.24
C CYS A 588 -5.93 26.23 -33.55
N GLY A 589 -6.46 27.20 -32.81
CA GLY A 589 -7.82 27.72 -33.00
C GLY A 589 -8.94 26.86 -32.41
N ASP A 590 -8.61 25.76 -31.75
CA ASP A 590 -9.61 24.92 -31.05
C ASP A 590 -10.27 25.71 -29.92
N PHE A 591 -11.60 25.67 -29.84
CA PHE A 591 -12.38 26.47 -28.90
C PHE A 591 -13.46 25.63 -28.22
N TYR A 592 -13.83 26.02 -27.00
CA TYR A 592 -14.66 25.18 -26.14
C TYR A 592 -15.89 25.92 -25.63
N THR A 593 -16.94 25.16 -25.32
CA THR A 593 -18.15 25.74 -24.74
C THR A 593 -17.93 26.16 -23.29
N ALA A 594 -18.75 27.11 -22.80
CA ALA A 594 -18.66 27.59 -21.42
C ALA A 594 -18.99 26.53 -20.35
N ARG A 595 -19.52 25.36 -20.74
CA ARG A 595 -19.92 24.28 -19.83
C ARG A 595 -18.83 23.24 -19.61
N GLU A 596 -17.86 23.16 -20.50
CA GLU A 596 -16.79 22.17 -20.43
C GLU A 596 -15.76 22.56 -19.38
N ARG A 597 -15.35 21.58 -18.57
CA ARG A 597 -14.31 21.76 -17.55
C ARG A 597 -12.94 21.84 -18.20
N ASP A 598 -12.05 22.67 -17.66
CA ASP A 598 -10.70 22.86 -18.21
C ASP A 598 -9.85 21.59 -18.26
N PHE A 599 -10.13 20.61 -17.40
CA PHE A 599 -9.50 19.28 -17.44
C PHE A 599 -9.67 18.57 -18.80
N ALA A 600 -10.79 18.79 -19.49
CA ALA A 600 -11.05 18.21 -20.81
C ALA A 600 -10.33 18.93 -21.96
N LYS A 601 -9.80 20.13 -21.71
CA LYS A 601 -9.22 21.04 -22.72
C LYS A 601 -7.70 21.09 -22.64
N LEU A 602 -7.20 21.11 -21.41
CA LEU A 602 -5.80 21.24 -21.08
C LEU A 602 -5.29 19.97 -20.38
N ALA A 603 -4.07 19.57 -20.70
CA ALA A 603 -3.32 18.52 -20.04
C ALA A 603 -2.20 19.13 -19.19
N SER A 604 -1.81 18.44 -18.14
CA SER A 604 -0.64 18.75 -17.31
C SER A 604 0.15 17.47 -17.07
N LEU A 605 1.45 17.60 -16.78
CA LEU A 605 2.24 16.49 -16.24
C LEU A 605 1.58 16.05 -14.94
N SER A 606 1.12 14.79 -14.88
CA SER A 606 0.29 14.17 -13.81
C SER A 606 -1.22 14.43 -13.85
N SER A 607 -1.82 14.51 -15.03
CA SER A 607 -3.29 14.57 -15.16
C SER A 607 -3.98 13.23 -14.88
N GLU A 608 -3.23 12.15 -14.61
CA GLU A 608 -3.81 10.85 -14.31
C GLU A 608 -4.48 10.86 -12.94
N ALA A 609 -5.72 10.39 -12.88
CA ALA A 609 -6.37 10.11 -11.61
C ALA A 609 -5.71 8.89 -10.95
N ARG A 610 -5.65 8.89 -9.61
CA ARG A 610 -5.14 7.76 -8.81
C ARG A 610 -5.78 6.43 -9.24
N SER A 611 -7.09 6.41 -9.49
CA SER A 611 -7.80 5.21 -9.95
C SER A 611 -7.28 4.68 -11.28
N SER A 612 -6.99 5.55 -12.25
CA SER A 612 -6.46 5.15 -13.56
C SER A 612 -5.04 4.60 -13.44
N ALA A 613 -4.18 5.23 -12.61
CA ALA A 613 -2.84 4.73 -12.34
C ALA A 613 -2.88 3.33 -11.70
N THR A 614 -3.70 3.14 -10.65
CA THR A 614 -3.90 1.84 -10.01
C THR A 614 -4.38 0.79 -11.01
N THR A 615 -5.36 1.13 -11.85
CA THR A 615 -5.88 0.22 -12.88
C THR A 615 -4.80 -0.20 -13.87
N VAL A 616 -4.05 0.75 -14.44
CA VAL A 616 -3.00 0.45 -15.44
C VAL A 616 -1.90 -0.41 -14.83
N LEU A 617 -1.43 -0.08 -13.63
CA LEU A 617 -0.42 -0.86 -12.93
C LEU A 617 -0.91 -2.27 -12.59
N ALA A 618 -2.15 -2.40 -12.11
CA ALA A 618 -2.76 -3.69 -11.80
C ALA A 618 -2.90 -4.57 -13.05
N THR A 619 -3.45 -4.03 -14.13
CA THR A 619 -3.64 -4.77 -15.39
C THR A 619 -2.30 -5.11 -16.05
N SER A 620 -1.34 -4.18 -16.07
CA SER A 620 0.01 -4.43 -16.59
C SER A 620 0.71 -5.53 -15.80
N LEU A 621 0.67 -5.46 -14.46
CA LEU A 621 1.26 -6.49 -13.59
C LEU A 621 0.63 -7.86 -13.87
N LEU A 622 -0.69 -7.96 -13.91
CA LEU A 622 -1.37 -9.24 -14.15
C LEU A 622 -1.06 -9.78 -15.56
N ARG A 623 -1.03 -8.92 -16.58
CA ARG A 623 -0.72 -9.30 -17.96
C ARG A 623 0.69 -9.86 -18.11
N HIS A 624 1.67 -9.21 -17.50
CA HIS A 624 3.07 -9.66 -17.57
C HIS A 624 3.35 -10.81 -16.59
N ALA A 625 2.71 -10.85 -15.42
CA ALA A 625 2.83 -11.97 -14.50
C ALA A 625 2.37 -13.28 -15.13
N ALA A 626 1.29 -13.26 -15.92
CA ALA A 626 0.79 -14.43 -16.64
C ALA A 626 1.79 -15.03 -17.65
N THR A 627 2.81 -14.28 -18.08
CA THR A 627 3.89 -14.77 -18.95
C THR A 627 5.18 -15.12 -18.19
N ALA A 628 5.20 -14.91 -16.86
CA ALA A 628 6.29 -15.31 -15.99
C ALA A 628 6.09 -16.75 -15.50
N ASP A 629 7.19 -17.49 -15.28
CA ASP A 629 7.19 -18.82 -14.64
C ASP A 629 7.00 -18.70 -13.11
N GLY A 630 5.99 -17.93 -12.69
CA GLY A 630 5.63 -17.72 -11.29
C GLY A 630 4.71 -18.83 -10.76
N PRO A 631 4.88 -19.30 -9.52
CA PRO A 631 4.06 -20.39 -8.98
C PRO A 631 2.59 -20.00 -8.77
N ARG A 632 2.27 -18.69 -8.60
CA ARG A 632 0.90 -18.14 -8.48
C ARG A 632 0.85 -16.64 -8.79
N ASP A 633 -0.10 -16.24 -9.63
CA ASP A 633 -0.41 -14.84 -9.90
C ASP A 633 -1.39 -14.32 -8.86
N LYS A 634 -0.91 -13.44 -7.97
CA LYS A 634 -1.78 -12.81 -6.97
C LYS A 634 -1.47 -11.33 -6.84
N LEU A 635 -2.43 -10.50 -7.23
CA LEU A 635 -2.44 -9.08 -6.93
C LEU A 635 -3.24 -8.84 -5.64
N LEU A 636 -2.62 -8.14 -4.69
CA LEU A 636 -3.30 -7.61 -3.51
C LEU A 636 -3.16 -6.09 -3.54
N SER A 637 -4.29 -5.39 -3.62
CA SER A 637 -4.34 -3.94 -3.52
C SER A 637 -4.87 -3.54 -2.14
N PHE A 638 -4.19 -2.60 -1.50
CA PHE A 638 -4.59 -2.03 -0.21
C PHE A 638 -4.75 -0.52 -0.36
N THR A 639 -5.73 0.03 0.32
CA THR A 639 -5.91 1.49 0.47
C THR A 639 -6.21 1.79 1.92
N ASP A 640 -5.74 2.93 2.39
CA ASP A 640 -5.90 3.43 3.75
C ASP A 640 -7.29 4.05 3.99
N ASN A 641 -8.11 4.20 2.94
CA ASN A 641 -9.43 4.79 3.02
C ASN A 641 -10.49 3.87 2.39
N ARG A 642 -11.52 3.52 3.18
CA ARG A 642 -12.64 2.68 2.72
C ARG A 642 -13.43 3.30 1.55
N GLN A 643 -13.60 4.62 1.53
CA GLN A 643 -14.29 5.31 0.43
C GLN A 643 -13.47 5.25 -0.85
N ASP A 644 -12.15 5.45 -0.74
CA ASP A 644 -11.22 5.32 -1.85
C ASP A 644 -11.19 3.88 -2.38
N ALA A 645 -11.24 2.88 -1.49
CA ALA A 645 -11.37 1.47 -1.87
C ALA A 645 -12.61 1.21 -2.73
N SER A 646 -13.76 1.73 -2.29
CA SER A 646 -15.02 1.57 -3.00
C SER A 646 -14.98 2.24 -4.37
N LEU A 647 -14.39 3.44 -4.46
CA LEU A 647 -14.24 4.18 -5.71
C LEU A 647 -13.31 3.45 -6.69
N GLN A 648 -12.13 3.02 -6.23
CA GLN A 648 -11.15 2.33 -7.06
C GLN A 648 -11.66 0.96 -7.54
N ALA A 649 -12.35 0.21 -6.69
CA ALA A 649 -12.95 -1.06 -7.07
C ALA A 649 -14.03 -0.88 -8.15
N GLY A 650 -14.92 0.11 -7.98
CA GLY A 650 -15.92 0.45 -9.00
C GLY A 650 -15.27 0.86 -10.33
N HIS A 651 -14.33 1.80 -10.27
CA HIS A 651 -13.58 2.26 -11.45
C HIS A 651 -12.84 1.11 -12.16
N PHE A 652 -12.21 0.20 -11.41
CA PHE A 652 -11.50 -0.95 -11.98
C PHE A 652 -12.47 -1.88 -12.73
N ASN A 653 -13.62 -2.21 -12.12
CA ASN A 653 -14.63 -3.06 -12.75
C ASN A 653 -15.20 -2.42 -14.02
N ASP A 654 -15.55 -1.13 -13.96
CA ASP A 654 -16.04 -0.38 -15.12
C ASP A 654 -14.99 -0.33 -16.24
N PHE A 655 -13.73 -0.08 -15.89
CA PHE A 655 -12.64 -0.06 -16.86
C PHE A 655 -12.43 -1.41 -17.53
N VAL A 656 -12.41 -2.51 -16.76
CA VAL A 656 -12.28 -3.87 -17.30
C VAL A 656 -13.44 -4.17 -18.24
N HIS A 657 -14.67 -3.83 -17.83
CA HIS A 657 -15.87 -4.05 -18.64
C HIS A 657 -15.82 -3.27 -19.96
N VAL A 658 -15.52 -1.96 -19.92
CA VAL A 658 -15.39 -1.11 -21.12
C VAL A 658 -14.26 -1.60 -22.02
N SER A 659 -13.12 -2.00 -21.44
CA SER A 659 -11.98 -2.50 -22.20
C SER A 659 -12.31 -3.82 -22.90
N LEU A 660 -12.98 -4.76 -22.22
CA LEU A 660 -13.44 -6.02 -22.81
C LEU A 660 -14.41 -5.77 -23.96
N ILE A 661 -15.40 -4.89 -23.79
CA ILE A 661 -16.35 -4.53 -24.86
C ILE A 661 -15.61 -3.93 -26.06
N ARG A 662 -14.67 -3.00 -25.84
CA ARG A 662 -13.89 -2.38 -26.92
C ARG A 662 -13.01 -3.39 -27.64
N CYS A 663 -12.36 -4.29 -26.92
CA CYS A 663 -11.57 -5.38 -27.50
C CYS A 663 -12.46 -6.32 -28.33
N ALA A 664 -13.64 -6.68 -27.82
CA ALA A 664 -14.60 -7.52 -28.52
C ALA A 664 -15.14 -6.84 -29.79
N LEU A 665 -15.44 -5.54 -29.72
CA LEU A 665 -15.85 -4.74 -30.87
C LEU A 665 -14.74 -4.65 -31.92
N TYR A 666 -13.51 -4.40 -31.49
CA TYR A 666 -12.36 -4.38 -32.40
C TYR A 666 -12.11 -5.75 -33.05
N ALA A 667 -12.21 -6.83 -32.28
CA ALA A 667 -12.10 -8.19 -32.79
C ALA A 667 -13.22 -8.52 -33.80
N ALA A 668 -14.46 -8.10 -33.52
CA ALA A 668 -15.58 -8.23 -34.44
C ALA A 668 -15.35 -7.44 -35.73
N LEU A 669 -14.86 -6.19 -35.64
CA LEU A 669 -14.52 -5.37 -36.80
C LEU A 669 -13.39 -5.96 -37.66
N ARG A 670 -12.41 -6.64 -37.03
CA ARG A 670 -11.36 -7.35 -37.76
C ARG A 670 -11.89 -8.54 -38.57
N GLN A 671 -12.99 -9.16 -38.13
CA GLN A 671 -13.65 -10.26 -38.85
C GLN A 671 -14.67 -9.75 -39.86
N THR A 672 -15.37 -8.67 -39.53
CA THR A 672 -16.41 -8.04 -40.36
C THR A 672 -16.18 -6.53 -40.35
N PRO A 673 -15.56 -5.95 -41.40
CA PRO A 673 -15.12 -4.56 -41.41
C PRO A 673 -16.21 -3.51 -41.17
N GLU A 674 -17.47 -3.86 -41.40
CA GLU A 674 -18.63 -3.02 -41.20
C GLU A 674 -19.63 -3.71 -40.26
N LEU A 675 -20.01 -3.04 -39.18
CA LEU A 675 -21.01 -3.53 -38.22
C LEU A 675 -22.22 -2.60 -38.22
N THR A 676 -23.35 -3.12 -38.69
CA THR A 676 -24.65 -2.44 -38.66
C THR A 676 -25.32 -2.59 -37.30
N SER A 677 -26.29 -1.72 -36.99
CA SER A 677 -26.99 -1.71 -35.68
C SER A 677 -27.67 -3.03 -35.33
N ASP A 678 -28.10 -3.82 -36.31
CA ASP A 678 -28.75 -5.12 -36.14
C ASP A 678 -27.77 -6.27 -35.83
N GLN A 679 -26.49 -6.13 -36.18
CA GLN A 679 -25.49 -7.20 -36.04
C GLN A 679 -24.45 -6.93 -34.96
N VAL A 680 -24.24 -5.65 -34.60
CA VAL A 680 -23.17 -5.23 -33.69
C VAL A 680 -23.20 -5.99 -32.37
N ALA A 681 -24.36 -6.12 -31.72
CA ALA A 681 -24.46 -6.78 -30.42
C ALA A 681 -24.07 -8.27 -30.51
N GLN A 682 -24.65 -9.01 -31.46
CA GLN A 682 -24.40 -10.44 -31.61
C GLN A 682 -22.94 -10.72 -31.98
N ARG A 683 -22.36 -9.92 -32.89
CA ARG A 683 -20.97 -10.08 -33.35
C ARG A 683 -19.95 -9.72 -32.27
N VAL A 684 -20.23 -8.69 -31.47
CA VAL A 684 -19.40 -8.30 -30.31
C VAL A 684 -19.43 -9.40 -29.25
N VAL A 685 -20.61 -9.91 -28.88
CA VAL A 685 -20.74 -11.01 -27.91
C VAL A 685 -20.03 -12.27 -28.41
N ALA A 686 -20.18 -12.64 -29.68
CA ALA A 686 -19.47 -13.78 -30.26
C ALA A 686 -17.93 -13.62 -30.23
N SER A 687 -17.45 -12.37 -30.25
CA SER A 687 -16.01 -12.04 -30.27
C SER A 687 -15.44 -11.71 -28.88
N CYS A 688 -16.25 -11.72 -27.82
CA CYS A 688 -15.81 -11.30 -26.48
C CYS A 688 -14.98 -12.36 -25.75
N GLY A 689 -15.00 -13.61 -26.22
CA GLY A 689 -14.25 -14.72 -25.63
C GLY A 689 -14.78 -15.22 -24.28
N LEU A 690 -15.94 -14.71 -23.84
CA LEU A 690 -16.64 -15.19 -22.64
C LEU A 690 -17.63 -16.30 -23.02
N GLY A 691 -17.62 -17.38 -22.25
CA GLY A 691 -18.64 -18.42 -22.31
C GLY A 691 -19.74 -18.21 -21.26
N ILE A 692 -20.81 -19.00 -21.36
CA ILE A 692 -21.95 -18.95 -20.43
C ILE A 692 -21.50 -19.19 -18.98
N ARG A 693 -20.54 -20.10 -18.77
CA ARG A 693 -19.93 -20.37 -17.45
C ARG A 693 -19.30 -19.13 -16.80
N ASP A 694 -18.85 -18.16 -17.61
CA ASP A 694 -18.10 -16.99 -17.13
C ASP A 694 -19.06 -15.86 -16.70
N ILE A 695 -20.33 -15.93 -17.11
CA ILE A 695 -21.37 -14.90 -16.86
C ILE A 695 -22.55 -15.42 -16.04
N ALA A 696 -22.79 -16.73 -16.03
CA ALA A 696 -23.93 -17.34 -15.35
C ALA A 696 -23.72 -17.37 -13.83
N ARG A 697 -24.81 -17.13 -13.08
CA ARG A 697 -24.81 -17.28 -11.61
C ARG A 697 -24.50 -18.71 -11.16
N ASN A 698 -24.83 -19.70 -12.01
CA ASN A 698 -24.40 -21.09 -11.86
C ASN A 698 -23.34 -21.42 -12.94
N PRO A 699 -22.06 -21.55 -12.58
CA PRO A 699 -20.98 -21.84 -13.53
C PRO A 699 -21.10 -23.22 -14.20
N GLU A 700 -21.87 -24.13 -13.62
CA GLU A 700 -22.11 -25.49 -14.14
C GLU A 700 -23.33 -25.58 -15.07
N LEU A 701 -23.93 -24.44 -15.44
CA LEU A 701 -25.07 -24.41 -16.36
C LEU A 701 -24.66 -24.97 -17.73
N ASP A 702 -25.40 -25.97 -18.22
CA ASP A 702 -25.19 -26.55 -19.55
C ASP A 702 -25.39 -25.46 -20.63
N PRO A 703 -24.35 -25.15 -21.44
CA PRO A 703 -24.44 -24.14 -22.50
C PRO A 703 -25.48 -24.44 -23.58
N GLN A 704 -25.94 -25.70 -23.70
CA GLN A 704 -26.96 -26.10 -24.66
C GLN A 704 -28.38 -26.07 -24.10
N SER A 705 -28.55 -25.81 -22.80
CA SER A 705 -29.87 -25.75 -22.17
C SER A 705 -30.68 -24.55 -22.64
N SER A 706 -32.02 -24.66 -22.57
CA SER A 706 -32.92 -23.56 -22.90
C SER A 706 -32.68 -22.32 -22.02
N ALA A 707 -32.40 -22.54 -20.73
CA ALA A 707 -32.07 -21.49 -19.76
C ALA A 707 -30.73 -20.78 -20.01
N ALA A 708 -29.88 -21.36 -20.86
CA ALA A 708 -28.59 -20.77 -21.26
C ALA A 708 -28.70 -19.95 -22.56
N ARG A 709 -29.78 -20.17 -23.34
CA ARG A 709 -30.08 -19.43 -24.58
C ARG A 709 -30.96 -18.20 -24.35
N GLU A 710 -31.82 -18.26 -23.34
CA GLU A 710 -32.51 -17.08 -22.76
C GLU A 710 -31.51 -16.19 -22.01
#